data_AF-A0ABD2KUJ4-F1
#
_entry.id   AF-A0ABD2KUJ4-F1
#
_cell.length_a   1.000
_cell.length_b   1.000
_cell.length_c   1.000
_cell.angle_alpha   90.00
_cell.angle_beta   90.00
_cell.angle_gamma   90.00
#
_symmetry.space_group_name_H-M   'P 1'
#
loop_
_entity.id
_entity.type
_entity.pdbx_description
1 polymer ?
#
loop_
_entity_poly.entity_id
_entity_poly.type
_entity_poly.pdbx_seq_one_letter_code
_entity_poly.pdbx_strand_id
1 'polypeptide(L)'
;MRVIIHLSFLLLAFSIVLLTDDFPEATNSGPLYLCEERSREAHFETEYVALDQCTRWGTAQLRHNSFALRFQLTGKCENGILICYLGSLDPSGANWAYGMSPEIQFQVPNHQESKVAEECLEYQKKFDKNKNQIASHWHGVRVSAPKEFGGIMIELSISKEKYNLSDTQNFNIEFGNPKDLMTKITDEMGREIKFSKDEAIRNAYLSNKIKRDAKLRNYTGLWMLGLDVLPMNNQDKMQLHVYRDCGCEMHAWFVHPSDEVPPLLSDHPVVSVDCPTTVHEADSHQFALPEPVGVGRAIRMRQRLNKNPEGIELRFGNEKQKDLLMLRVDKPPYGIINISTAGGFKRIKGGKDGEESEAGIIRKQLPDKKASMGHHFKAFESVENDNEWEDKYLDVELVVHNYFYEVKIGDRKSVKYFPKPSEWWTEEDKLDNFTQIEIAGDVYPSSIEVPEVKERPESAKSKRQSWSKKFENALNAGDTVVIRGKTGRPEMGDKQLSLSFYLMHNSPEFNRYVSKVAWFLFQKDGNLTIGHYNFAEKFQFGSQPNMSLFNPNEPFEMRIETVQQEGEEFGQLNITISTPNGIRQTIYRLVSMTFRDINFINIVGSLELFEAPFVVAPEDGIKRKQNGWPVFPLLVAGDSLTLEGKLRDDAKFLNIELLHDSPVSNPYFGNVVLQIVFNLEQGQMFLNTFTSKLVDDLMKSFPSKMFPAEQFKIEIHVAFNEYKIFVYGALVATYEHILPPWAVSYINFHGDFHNISAFVLNRTQGIFCAAQLRSLDVPLVAEIPEQRMLQSRDYITINGTITKKSPQIIILLLNEALESYNSVAPSVIYHLLNGTSNMVGTIVVRAIFTTDLDGNVTIHFSYNEEVEEHHLKSALTEGQNFHLKITMRRRPMFHLDGFGKFMFGIETMPMWAIQYIRIEGDLKLHEQPRIEFFEKKGHHK
;
A
#
# COMPACT_ATOMS: atom_id res chain seq x y z
N MET A 1 -16.24 -47.88 29.44
CA MET A 1 -14.95 -47.17 29.23
C MET A 1 -14.73 -46.70 27.78
N ARG A 2 -15.04 -47.47 26.73
CA ARG A 2 -14.87 -47.02 25.32
C ARG A 2 -15.84 -45.91 24.85
N VAL A 3 -16.99 -45.74 25.48
CA VAL A 3 -17.97 -44.70 25.12
C VAL A 3 -17.63 -43.31 25.69
N ILE A 4 -16.84 -43.24 26.77
CA ILE A 4 -16.45 -41.97 27.42
C ILE A 4 -15.31 -41.28 26.65
N ILE A 5 -14.46 -42.05 25.96
CA ILE A 5 -13.33 -41.52 25.19
C ILE A 5 -13.80 -40.87 23.88
N HIS A 6 -14.86 -41.38 23.24
CA HIS A 6 -15.44 -40.74 22.04
C HIS A 6 -16.24 -39.48 22.34
N LEU A 7 -16.92 -39.39 23.49
CA LEU A 7 -17.61 -38.16 23.89
C LEU A 7 -16.63 -37.05 24.26
N SER A 8 -15.48 -37.40 24.85
CA SER A 8 -14.43 -36.44 25.24
C SER A 8 -13.70 -35.88 24.01
N PHE A 9 -13.51 -36.66 22.95
CA PHE A 9 -12.91 -36.19 21.69
C PHE A 9 -13.87 -35.31 20.87
N LEU A 10 -15.19 -35.58 20.90
CA LEU A 10 -16.17 -34.73 20.24
C LEU A 10 -16.35 -33.38 20.96
N LEU A 11 -16.27 -33.36 22.30
CA LEU A 11 -16.30 -32.13 23.10
C LEU A 11 -15.01 -31.31 22.97
N LEU A 12 -13.84 -31.93 22.78
CA LEU A 12 -12.58 -31.23 22.51
C LEU A 12 -12.56 -30.62 21.10
N ALA A 13 -13.08 -31.34 20.09
CA ALA A 13 -13.20 -30.84 18.72
C ALA A 13 -14.20 -29.67 18.60
N PHE A 14 -15.30 -29.69 19.37
CA PHE A 14 -16.22 -28.54 19.45
C PHE A 14 -15.66 -27.35 20.22
N SER A 15 -14.73 -27.57 21.16
CA SER A 15 -14.10 -26.48 21.93
C SER A 15 -12.96 -25.79 21.16
N ILE A 16 -12.33 -26.46 20.19
CA ILE A 16 -11.26 -25.89 19.36
C ILE A 16 -11.82 -25.08 18.18
N VAL A 17 -13.05 -25.34 17.75
CA VAL A 17 -13.74 -24.55 16.70
C VAL A 17 -14.34 -23.23 17.24
N LEU A 18 -14.40 -23.04 18.56
CA LEU A 18 -14.89 -21.81 19.20
C LEU A 18 -13.76 -20.86 19.67
N LEU A 19 -12.51 -21.06 19.25
CA LEU A 19 -11.36 -20.23 19.64
C LEU A 19 -10.56 -19.66 18.45
N THR A 20 -11.10 -19.74 17.24
CA THR A 20 -10.57 -19.05 16.06
C THR A 20 -11.53 -17.95 15.63
N ASP A 21 -11.73 -16.96 16.49
CA ASP A 21 -12.22 -15.66 16.04
C ASP A 21 -11.00 -14.91 15.48
N ASP A 22 -10.82 -15.00 14.16
CA ASP A 22 -10.05 -14.02 13.42
C ASP A 22 -10.72 -12.66 13.68
N PHE A 23 -10.15 -11.84 14.55
CA PHE A 23 -10.55 -10.44 14.63
C PHE A 23 -10.18 -9.80 13.28
N PRO A 24 -11.15 -9.36 12.46
CA PRO A 24 -10.81 -8.57 11.28
C PRO A 24 -10.04 -7.34 11.77
N GLU A 25 -8.90 -7.05 11.13
CA GLU A 25 -8.27 -5.74 11.29
C GLU A 25 -9.34 -4.69 10.98
N ALA A 26 -9.74 -3.92 11.99
CA ALA A 26 -10.71 -2.85 11.84
C ALA A 26 -10.23 -1.94 10.70
N THR A 27 -10.90 -2.03 9.55
CA THR A 27 -10.65 -1.13 8.45
C THR A 27 -10.99 0.25 8.98
N ASN A 28 -10.01 1.15 9.06
CA ASN A 28 -10.18 2.55 9.44
C ASN A 28 -11.10 3.22 8.40
N SER A 29 -12.40 2.98 8.52
CA SER A 29 -13.45 3.73 7.87
C SER A 29 -13.52 5.05 8.61
N GLY A 30 -13.21 6.16 7.95
CA GLY A 30 -13.30 7.48 8.56
C GLY A 30 -14.71 7.78 9.10
N PRO A 31 -14.94 8.99 9.63
CA PRO A 31 -16.20 9.35 10.27
C PRO A 31 -17.38 9.17 9.32
N LEU A 32 -18.40 8.46 9.81
CA LEU A 32 -19.60 8.12 9.06
C LEU A 32 -20.49 9.36 8.89
N TYR A 33 -20.67 9.83 7.66
CA TYR A 33 -21.55 10.96 7.37
C TYR A 33 -23.03 10.53 7.37
N LEU A 34 -23.83 11.13 8.26
CA LEU A 34 -25.21 10.75 8.53
C LEU A 34 -26.23 11.53 7.69
N CYS A 35 -25.77 12.43 6.82
CA CYS A 35 -26.60 13.35 6.05
C CYS A 35 -26.55 13.09 4.54
N GLU A 36 -26.35 11.84 4.14
CA GLU A 36 -26.35 11.43 2.73
C GLU A 36 -27.60 11.90 1.96
N GLU A 37 -27.40 12.32 0.72
CA GLU A 37 -28.39 13.09 -0.06
C GLU A 37 -29.61 12.29 -0.55
N ARG A 38 -29.64 10.97 -0.36
CA ARG A 38 -30.51 10.08 -1.16
C ARG A 38 -31.76 9.51 -0.51
N SER A 39 -32.07 9.86 0.73
CA SER A 39 -33.41 9.61 1.24
C SER A 39 -33.76 10.50 2.42
N ARG A 40 -35.06 10.83 2.51
CA ARG A 40 -35.66 11.35 3.75
C ARG A 40 -35.54 10.36 4.93
N GLU A 41 -35.08 9.12 4.68
CA GLU A 41 -35.02 7.97 5.59
C GLU A 41 -33.79 7.10 5.24
N ALA A 42 -32.63 7.31 5.87
CA ALA A 42 -31.39 6.56 5.60
C ALA A 42 -31.07 5.59 6.74
N HIS A 43 -30.65 4.37 6.42
CA HIS A 43 -30.20 3.37 7.40
C HIS A 43 -28.69 3.22 7.30
N PHE A 44 -28.01 3.43 8.41
CA PHE A 44 -26.56 3.32 8.52
C PHE A 44 -26.19 2.20 9.50
N GLU A 45 -25.22 1.39 9.11
CA GLU A 45 -24.52 0.47 10.01
C GLU A 45 -23.06 0.91 10.13
N THR A 46 -22.54 0.98 11.34
CA THR A 46 -21.14 1.35 11.58
C THR A 46 -20.51 0.47 12.63
N GLU A 47 -19.21 0.22 12.53
CA GLU A 47 -18.56 -0.69 13.46
C GLU A 47 -18.50 -0.11 14.88
N TYR A 48 -18.75 -0.95 15.87
CA TYR A 48 -18.66 -0.54 17.27
C TYR A 48 -17.83 -1.54 18.06
N VAL A 49 -16.66 -1.08 18.52
CA VAL A 49 -15.78 -1.84 19.39
C VAL A 49 -15.79 -1.18 20.76
N ALA A 50 -16.42 -1.81 21.75
CA ALA A 50 -16.52 -1.26 23.11
C ALA A 50 -15.13 -1.01 23.75
N LEU A 51 -14.10 -1.77 23.34
CA LEU A 51 -12.71 -1.57 23.79
C LEU A 51 -12.12 -0.24 23.34
N ASP A 52 -12.62 0.39 22.28
CA ASP A 52 -12.13 1.69 21.82
C ASP A 52 -12.48 2.81 22.80
N GLN A 53 -13.57 2.67 23.56
CA GLN A 53 -13.87 3.58 24.67
C GLN A 53 -12.88 3.45 25.84
N CYS A 54 -12.16 2.33 25.92
CA CYS A 54 -11.26 2.01 27.03
C CYS A 54 -9.78 2.19 26.67
N THR A 55 -9.44 2.26 25.38
CA THR A 55 -8.06 2.26 24.90
C THR A 55 -7.54 3.68 24.72
N ARG A 56 -6.36 3.98 25.28
CA ARG A 56 -5.66 5.25 24.99
C ARG A 56 -4.81 5.08 23.75
N TRP A 57 -5.26 5.64 22.64
CA TRP A 57 -4.45 5.78 21.43
C TRP A 57 -3.28 6.73 21.70
N GLY A 58 -2.09 6.43 21.14
CA GLY A 58 -0.80 7.00 21.52
C GLY A 58 -0.71 8.54 21.48
N THR A 59 0.26 9.10 22.19
CA THR A 59 0.40 10.53 22.56
C THR A 59 0.56 11.55 21.42
N ALA A 60 0.47 11.16 20.15
CA ALA A 60 0.67 12.04 18.98
C ALA A 60 -0.62 12.39 18.21
N GLN A 61 -1.71 11.63 18.38
CA GLN A 61 -3.02 11.91 17.77
C GLN A 61 -4.04 12.06 18.90
N LEU A 62 -4.27 13.29 19.37
CA LEU A 62 -5.23 13.55 20.43
C LEU A 62 -6.10 14.74 20.06
N ARG A 63 -7.30 14.47 19.52
CA ARG A 63 -8.41 15.42 19.63
C ARG A 63 -9.75 14.80 20.06
N HIS A 64 -10.02 13.51 19.83
CA HIS A 64 -11.23 12.86 20.34
C HIS A 64 -10.90 11.51 20.98
N ASN A 65 -11.31 11.29 22.24
CA ASN A 65 -11.11 10.03 22.98
C ASN A 65 -12.47 9.33 23.24
N SER A 66 -13.46 9.61 22.40
CA SER A 66 -14.86 9.23 22.61
C SER A 66 -15.56 9.11 21.27
N PHE A 67 -16.52 8.18 21.20
CA PHE A 67 -17.52 8.20 20.14
C PHE A 67 -18.34 9.49 20.24
N ALA A 68 -18.73 10.07 19.10
CA ALA A 68 -19.53 11.28 19.10
C ALA A 68 -20.48 11.38 17.90
N LEU A 69 -21.60 12.09 18.10
CA LEU A 69 -22.36 12.66 17.00
C LEU A 69 -21.94 14.12 16.82
N ARG A 70 -21.41 14.46 15.66
CA ARG A 70 -21.02 15.83 15.30
C ARG A 70 -22.08 16.46 14.43
N PHE A 71 -22.37 17.73 14.68
CA PHE A 71 -23.33 18.50 13.89
C PHE A 71 -22.71 19.83 13.43
N GLN A 72 -23.06 20.23 12.20
CA GLN A 72 -22.70 21.52 11.61
C GLN A 72 -23.91 22.10 10.88
N LEU A 73 -24.37 23.27 11.29
CA LEU A 73 -25.45 24.00 10.65
C LEU A 73 -24.89 25.01 9.63
N THR A 74 -25.15 24.81 8.34
CA THR A 74 -24.71 25.71 7.26
C THR A 74 -25.81 26.67 6.81
N GLY A 75 -27.06 26.44 7.20
CA GLY A 75 -28.13 27.43 7.07
C GLY A 75 -29.44 27.05 7.77
N LYS A 76 -30.57 26.96 7.05
CA LYS A 76 -31.89 26.74 7.68
C LYS A 76 -32.09 25.27 8.03
N CYS A 77 -32.72 24.96 9.17
CA CYS A 77 -33.10 23.58 9.49
C CYS A 77 -34.25 23.54 10.52
N GLU A 78 -35.46 23.92 10.09
CA GLU A 78 -36.60 24.13 11.01
C GLU A 78 -37.08 22.84 11.69
N ASN A 79 -37.28 21.76 10.93
CA ASN A 79 -37.77 20.47 11.47
C ASN A 79 -36.64 19.52 11.90
N GLY A 80 -35.39 19.87 11.60
CA GLY A 80 -34.23 19.13 12.10
C GLY A 80 -33.81 17.89 11.33
N ILE A 81 -32.83 17.23 11.92
CA ILE A 81 -32.44 15.84 11.68
C ILE A 81 -32.95 15.02 12.87
N LEU A 82 -33.62 13.90 12.59
CA LEU A 82 -34.04 12.90 13.57
C LEU A 82 -33.20 11.64 13.36
N ILE A 83 -32.48 11.20 14.39
CA ILE A 83 -31.69 9.97 14.39
C ILE A 83 -32.37 8.97 15.33
N CYS A 84 -32.95 7.91 14.79
CA CYS A 84 -33.54 6.81 15.53
C CYS A 84 -32.56 5.63 15.66
N TYR A 85 -32.55 4.96 16.80
CA TYR A 85 -31.63 3.86 17.10
C TYR A 85 -32.25 2.85 18.06
N LEU A 86 -31.64 1.68 18.18
CA LEU A 86 -32.03 0.66 19.16
C LEU A 86 -31.54 1.06 20.56
N GLY A 87 -32.46 1.35 21.48
CA GLY A 87 -32.11 1.74 22.85
C GLY A 87 -31.51 0.58 23.65
N SER A 88 -30.24 0.69 24.03
CA SER A 88 -29.53 -0.34 24.82
C SER A 88 -30.06 -0.48 26.24
N LEU A 89 -30.73 0.56 26.76
CA LEU A 89 -31.36 0.52 28.08
C LEU A 89 -32.85 0.15 28.01
N ASP A 90 -33.43 -0.03 26.82
CA ASP A 90 -34.82 -0.44 26.68
C ASP A 90 -34.97 -1.96 26.96
N PRO A 91 -35.92 -2.39 27.80
CA PRO A 91 -36.11 -3.81 28.13
C PRO A 91 -36.42 -4.72 26.93
N SER A 92 -37.02 -4.17 25.87
CA SER A 92 -37.30 -4.90 24.62
C SER A 92 -36.14 -4.79 23.63
N GLY A 93 -35.52 -3.62 23.53
CA GLY A 93 -34.35 -3.39 22.68
C GLY A 93 -33.17 -4.27 23.09
N ALA A 94 -32.85 -4.31 24.39
CA ALA A 94 -31.70 -5.04 24.90
C ALA A 94 -31.86 -6.57 24.80
N ASN A 95 -33.06 -7.09 25.06
CA ASN A 95 -33.35 -8.52 24.94
C ASN A 95 -33.26 -9.01 23.49
N TRP A 96 -33.63 -8.17 22.53
CA TRP A 96 -33.75 -8.56 21.13
C TRP A 96 -32.47 -8.30 20.33
N ALA A 97 -31.85 -7.14 20.51
CA ALA A 97 -30.62 -6.78 19.82
C ALA A 97 -29.37 -7.45 20.45
N TYR A 98 -29.34 -7.61 21.78
CA TYR A 98 -28.12 -7.96 22.51
C TYR A 98 -28.21 -9.22 23.38
N GLY A 99 -29.38 -9.88 23.42
CA GLY A 99 -29.58 -11.13 24.18
C GLY A 99 -29.47 -10.98 25.70
N MET A 100 -29.56 -9.76 26.22
CA MET A 100 -29.46 -9.46 27.66
C MET A 100 -30.56 -8.47 28.07
N SER A 101 -31.23 -8.70 29.19
CA SER A 101 -32.14 -7.71 29.77
C SER A 101 -31.38 -6.89 30.81
N PRO A 102 -31.29 -5.55 30.70
CA PRO A 102 -30.80 -4.75 31.79
C PRO A 102 -31.68 -5.01 33.02
N GLU A 103 -31.06 -5.05 34.20
CA GLU A 103 -31.82 -5.18 35.44
C GLU A 103 -32.91 -4.11 35.49
N ILE A 104 -34.05 -4.41 36.13
CA ILE A 104 -35.23 -3.52 36.17
C ILE A 104 -34.88 -2.08 36.61
N GLN A 105 -33.82 -1.92 37.39
CA GLN A 105 -33.32 -0.62 37.84
C GLN A 105 -32.62 0.21 36.74
N PHE A 106 -32.10 -0.40 35.69
CA PHE A 106 -31.42 0.27 34.56
C PHE A 106 -32.29 0.39 33.31
N GLN A 107 -33.49 -0.19 33.32
CA GLN A 107 -34.43 -0.12 32.20
C GLN A 107 -34.94 1.31 32.01
N VAL A 108 -34.87 1.81 30.77
CA VAL A 108 -35.26 3.16 30.38
C VAL A 108 -36.14 3.04 29.13
N PRO A 109 -37.46 3.15 29.26
CA PRO A 109 -38.35 3.20 28.09
C PRO A 109 -38.41 4.61 27.51
N ASN A 110 -38.93 4.73 26.29
CA ASN A 110 -39.38 6.00 25.73
C ASN A 110 -40.30 6.77 26.70
N HIS A 111 -40.11 8.09 26.78
CA HIS A 111 -40.97 8.94 27.59
C HIS A 111 -42.36 9.07 26.94
N GLN A 112 -43.42 8.93 27.73
CA GLN A 112 -44.80 8.86 27.22
C GLN A 112 -45.25 10.11 26.43
N GLU A 113 -44.65 11.26 26.72
CA GLU A 113 -44.97 12.55 26.06
C GLU A 113 -43.95 12.95 24.99
N SER A 114 -43.00 12.08 24.62
CA SER A 114 -41.96 12.44 23.65
C SER A 114 -42.44 12.29 22.21
N LYS A 115 -42.53 13.42 21.49
CA LYS A 115 -42.80 13.42 20.04
C LYS A 115 -41.71 12.70 19.24
N VAL A 116 -40.46 12.74 19.72
CA VAL A 116 -39.34 12.03 19.09
C VAL A 116 -39.58 10.52 19.14
N ALA A 117 -40.10 10.01 20.27
CA ALA A 117 -40.47 8.61 20.39
C ALA A 117 -41.63 8.21 19.46
N GLU A 118 -42.66 9.06 19.36
CA GLU A 118 -43.80 8.82 18.46
C GLU A 118 -43.36 8.75 16.98
N GLU A 119 -42.51 9.67 16.55
CA GLU A 119 -41.99 9.71 15.18
C GLU A 119 -41.09 8.51 14.88
N CYS A 120 -40.13 8.19 15.75
CA CYS A 120 -39.29 7.00 15.55
C CYS A 120 -40.13 5.71 15.48
N LEU A 121 -41.19 5.60 16.27
CA LEU A 121 -42.11 4.47 16.21
C LEU A 121 -42.93 4.45 14.90
N GLU A 122 -43.36 5.61 14.39
CA GLU A 122 -44.05 5.69 13.09
C GLU A 122 -43.13 5.26 11.94
N TYR A 123 -41.88 5.71 11.96
CA TYR A 123 -40.88 5.36 10.97
C TYR A 123 -40.50 3.89 11.01
N GLN A 124 -40.30 3.35 12.21
CA GLN A 124 -40.10 1.92 12.40
C GLN A 124 -41.24 1.10 11.77
N LYS A 125 -42.50 1.48 12.01
CA LYS A 125 -43.67 0.80 11.42
C LYS A 125 -43.68 0.87 9.89
N LYS A 126 -43.06 1.88 9.26
CA LYS A 126 -42.92 1.96 7.80
C LYS A 126 -41.87 0.96 7.30
N PHE A 127 -40.77 0.82 8.02
CA PHE A 127 -39.67 -0.11 7.70
C PHE A 127 -40.08 -1.58 7.88
N ASP A 128 -40.80 -1.89 8.96
CA ASP A 128 -41.18 -3.26 9.34
C ASP A 128 -42.30 -3.87 8.47
N LYS A 129 -42.94 -3.12 7.56
CA LYS A 129 -44.01 -3.65 6.68
C LYS A 129 -43.57 -4.86 5.82
N ASN A 130 -42.28 -5.09 5.67
CA ASN A 130 -41.72 -6.22 4.91
C ASN A 130 -41.22 -7.40 5.78
N LYS A 131 -41.28 -7.33 7.12
CA LYS A 131 -40.80 -8.38 8.03
C LYS A 131 -41.80 -8.60 9.16
N ASN A 132 -42.32 -9.83 9.33
CA ASN A 132 -43.29 -10.23 10.37
C ASN A 132 -42.74 -10.22 11.81
N GLN A 133 -41.79 -9.35 12.15
CA GLN A 133 -41.18 -9.25 13.47
C GLN A 133 -41.41 -7.85 14.03
N ILE A 134 -42.40 -7.73 14.91
CA ILE A 134 -42.64 -6.54 15.73
C ILE A 134 -42.07 -6.85 17.13
N ALA A 135 -41.06 -6.08 17.58
CA ALA A 135 -40.88 -5.62 18.98
C ALA A 135 -39.47 -5.06 19.28
N SER A 136 -38.96 -4.10 18.52
CA SER A 136 -37.92 -3.20 19.04
C SER A 136 -38.55 -1.84 19.35
N HIS A 137 -38.30 -1.24 20.51
CA HIS A 137 -38.73 0.14 20.78
C HIS A 137 -37.58 1.06 20.38
N TRP A 138 -37.70 1.70 19.22
CA TRP A 138 -36.70 2.65 18.76
C TRP A 138 -36.68 3.88 19.66
N HIS A 139 -35.48 4.27 20.08
CA HIS A 139 -35.22 5.56 20.71
C HIS A 139 -34.75 6.55 19.64
N GLY A 140 -34.60 7.83 20.01
CA GLY A 140 -34.16 8.83 19.05
C GLY A 140 -33.63 10.13 19.65
N VAL A 141 -32.84 10.82 18.84
CA VAL A 141 -32.34 12.18 19.05
C VAL A 141 -32.79 13.05 17.89
N ARG A 142 -33.45 14.18 18.17
CA ARG A 142 -33.71 15.21 17.17
C ARG A 142 -32.82 16.41 17.41
N VAL A 143 -32.21 16.92 16.36
CA VAL A 143 -31.47 18.19 16.34
C VAL A 143 -32.11 19.12 15.32
N SER A 144 -32.63 20.25 15.75
CA SER A 144 -33.33 21.22 14.89
C SER A 144 -32.93 22.66 15.18
N ALA A 145 -33.18 23.58 14.25
CA ALA A 145 -32.97 25.02 14.41
C ALA A 145 -34.30 25.78 14.14
N PRO A 146 -35.29 25.64 15.04
CA PRO A 146 -36.59 26.27 14.87
C PRO A 146 -36.51 27.79 15.05
N LYS A 147 -37.18 28.53 14.16
CA LYS A 147 -37.21 30.01 14.15
C LYS A 147 -37.59 30.64 15.49
N GLU A 148 -38.46 29.99 16.25
CA GLU A 148 -39.01 30.50 17.52
C GLU A 148 -38.00 30.53 18.66
N PHE A 149 -36.92 29.73 18.59
CA PHE A 149 -36.00 29.52 19.71
C PHE A 149 -34.62 30.16 19.52
N GLY A 150 -34.34 30.73 18.34
CA GLY A 150 -33.13 31.51 18.06
C GLY A 150 -31.82 30.72 18.17
N GLY A 151 -31.85 29.39 18.03
CA GLY A 151 -30.68 28.53 18.21
C GLY A 151 -30.96 27.06 17.90
N ILE A 152 -29.95 26.21 18.05
CA ILE A 152 -30.10 24.76 17.87
C ILE A 152 -30.76 24.14 19.10
N MET A 153 -31.75 23.29 18.87
CA MET A 153 -32.52 22.55 19.87
C MET A 153 -32.23 21.05 19.75
N ILE A 154 -32.00 20.40 20.89
CA ILE A 154 -31.90 18.94 21.01
C ILE A 154 -33.10 18.41 21.79
N GLU A 155 -33.76 17.40 21.25
CA GLU A 155 -34.87 16.66 21.87
C GLU A 155 -34.55 15.17 21.88
N LEU A 156 -34.93 14.46 22.96
CA LEU A 156 -34.64 13.03 23.15
C LEU A 156 -35.94 12.23 23.26
N SER A 157 -35.93 10.98 22.83
CA SER A 157 -37.07 10.08 22.99
C SER A 157 -37.29 9.65 24.47
N ILE A 158 -36.21 9.55 25.24
CA ILE A 158 -36.21 9.09 26.65
C ILE A 158 -36.47 10.19 27.68
N SER A 159 -36.54 11.45 27.28
CA SER A 159 -36.70 12.60 28.19
C SER A 159 -37.69 13.62 27.63
N LYS A 160 -38.35 14.36 28.52
CA LYS A 160 -39.21 15.50 28.15
C LYS A 160 -38.47 16.84 28.08
N GLU A 161 -37.24 16.88 28.60
CA GLU A 161 -36.44 18.10 28.59
C GLU A 161 -35.97 18.42 27.17
N LYS A 162 -35.87 19.72 26.87
CA LYS A 162 -35.34 20.23 25.60
C LYS A 162 -34.10 21.06 25.90
N TYR A 163 -33.05 20.90 25.09
CA TYR A 163 -31.76 21.55 25.31
C TYR A 163 -31.48 22.56 24.20
N ASN A 164 -31.30 23.83 24.55
CA ASN A 164 -31.00 24.91 23.60
C ASN A 164 -29.50 25.25 23.63
N LEU A 165 -28.82 25.13 22.49
CA LEU A 165 -27.39 25.38 22.31
C LEU A 165 -27.05 26.85 21.98
N SER A 166 -28.02 27.75 22.07
CA SER A 166 -27.85 29.17 21.74
C SER A 166 -27.33 29.34 20.29
N ASP A 167 -26.40 30.26 20.05
CA ASP A 167 -25.86 30.61 18.72
C ASP A 167 -24.84 29.61 18.16
N THR A 168 -24.65 28.46 18.78
CA THR A 168 -23.65 27.47 18.36
C THR A 168 -24.07 26.82 17.04
N GLN A 169 -23.27 26.99 15.99
CA GLN A 169 -23.51 26.36 14.67
C GLN A 169 -22.84 24.98 14.55
N ASN A 170 -21.79 24.73 15.35
CA ASN A 170 -20.97 23.52 15.31
C ASN A 170 -20.82 22.94 16.72
N PHE A 171 -21.22 21.69 16.93
CA PHE A 171 -21.10 21.04 18.22
C PHE A 171 -20.98 19.52 18.10
N ASN A 172 -20.49 18.88 19.16
CA ASN A 172 -20.42 17.43 19.27
C ASN A 172 -21.22 16.96 20.48
N ILE A 173 -21.93 15.85 20.35
CA ILE A 173 -22.49 15.06 21.44
C ILE A 173 -21.53 13.89 21.67
N GLU A 174 -20.67 13.99 22.68
CA GLU A 174 -19.66 13.00 23.01
C GLU A 174 -20.21 11.95 23.98
N PHE A 175 -20.13 10.67 23.62
CA PHE A 175 -20.71 9.54 24.36
C PHE A 175 -19.80 8.99 25.47
N GLY A 176 -19.14 9.87 26.20
CA GLY A 176 -18.24 9.50 27.29
C GLY A 176 -16.86 9.01 26.81
N ASN A 177 -15.91 8.94 27.73
CA ASN A 177 -14.51 8.56 27.49
C ASN A 177 -14.00 7.63 28.60
N PRO A 178 -12.76 7.11 28.55
CA PRO A 178 -12.28 6.13 29.52
C PRO A 178 -12.32 6.59 30.99
N LYS A 179 -12.42 7.91 31.25
CA LYS A 179 -12.46 8.48 32.61
C LYS A 179 -13.88 8.84 33.06
N ASP A 180 -14.82 8.96 32.14
CA ASP A 180 -16.16 9.48 32.39
C ASP A 180 -17.12 9.01 31.28
N LEU A 181 -17.96 8.02 31.61
CA LEU A 181 -18.93 7.42 30.69
C LEU A 181 -20.15 8.32 30.40
N MET A 182 -20.22 9.51 31.02
CA MET A 182 -21.35 10.41 30.85
C MET A 182 -21.24 11.20 29.54
N THR A 183 -22.39 11.40 28.90
CA THR A 183 -22.49 12.23 27.69
C THR A 183 -22.23 13.68 28.00
N LYS A 184 -21.50 14.33 27.09
CA LYS A 184 -21.14 15.75 27.16
C LYS A 184 -21.44 16.39 25.82
N ILE A 185 -21.71 17.68 25.83
CA ILE A 185 -21.75 18.46 24.59
C ILE A 185 -20.54 19.38 24.56
N THR A 186 -19.84 19.42 23.43
CA THR A 186 -18.70 20.33 23.21
C THR A 186 -18.96 21.22 22.00
N ASP A 187 -18.52 22.47 22.08
CA ASP A 187 -18.52 23.38 20.92
C ASP A 187 -17.33 23.08 19.97
N GLU A 188 -17.22 23.85 18.88
CA GLU A 188 -16.10 23.76 17.92
C GLU A 188 -14.71 23.95 18.52
N MET A 189 -14.60 24.60 19.69
CA MET A 189 -13.35 24.78 20.43
C MET A 189 -13.10 23.65 21.44
N GLY A 190 -13.99 22.65 21.51
CA GLY A 190 -13.93 21.58 22.49
C GLY A 190 -14.35 22.02 23.91
N ARG A 191 -15.01 23.17 24.06
CA ARG A 191 -15.49 23.65 25.37
C ARG A 191 -16.82 23.00 25.70
N GLU A 192 -16.94 22.48 26.91
CA GLU A 192 -18.16 21.82 27.39
C GLU A 192 -19.32 22.82 27.52
N ILE A 193 -20.45 22.51 26.87
CA ILE A 193 -21.71 23.22 26.99
C ILE A 193 -22.54 22.52 28.07
N LYS A 194 -22.80 23.23 29.18
CA LYS A 194 -23.46 22.67 30.36
C LYS A 194 -24.91 23.09 30.47
N PHE A 195 -25.78 22.12 30.80
CA PHE A 195 -27.18 22.37 31.10
C PHE A 195 -27.44 22.15 32.58
N SER A 196 -27.74 23.23 33.32
CA SER A 196 -27.95 23.19 34.78
C SER A 196 -29.01 22.18 35.22
N LYS A 197 -30.09 22.03 34.43
CA LYS A 197 -31.13 21.03 34.67
C LYS A 197 -30.64 19.60 34.49
N ASP A 198 -29.87 19.34 33.44
CA ASP A 198 -29.33 18.01 33.17
C ASP A 198 -28.32 17.59 34.23
N GLU A 199 -27.45 18.52 34.65
CA GLU A 199 -26.54 18.30 35.78
C GLU A 199 -27.29 18.02 37.08
N ALA A 200 -28.41 18.71 37.33
CA ALA A 200 -29.25 18.44 38.50
C ALA A 200 -29.86 17.04 38.47
N ILE A 201 -30.35 16.59 37.31
CA ILE A 201 -30.89 15.22 37.11
C ILE A 201 -29.78 14.18 37.35
N ARG A 202 -28.61 14.35 36.73
CA ARG A 202 -27.44 13.49 36.90
C ARG A 202 -27.01 13.41 38.37
N ASN A 203 -26.87 14.55 39.03
CA ASN A 203 -26.44 14.62 40.43
C ASN A 203 -27.49 14.02 41.38
N ALA A 204 -28.78 14.17 41.07
CA ALA A 204 -29.86 13.52 41.81
C ALA A 204 -29.80 11.99 41.68
N TYR A 205 -29.47 11.45 40.50
CA TYR A 205 -29.22 10.02 40.34
C TYR A 205 -27.98 9.57 41.12
N LEU A 206 -26.84 10.24 40.94
CA LEU A 206 -25.57 9.88 41.58
C LEU A 206 -25.62 9.92 43.11
N SER A 207 -26.41 10.84 43.68
CA SER A 207 -26.62 10.93 45.13
C SER A 207 -27.58 9.85 45.66
N ASN A 208 -28.49 9.33 44.82
CA ASN A 208 -29.46 8.30 45.22
C ASN A 208 -29.07 6.87 44.83
N LYS A 209 -28.05 6.66 43.97
CA LYS A 209 -27.64 5.31 43.50
C LYS A 209 -27.23 4.33 44.62
N ILE A 210 -26.88 4.84 45.79
CA ILE A 210 -26.53 4.02 46.98
C ILE A 210 -27.79 3.36 47.58
N LYS A 211 -28.98 3.92 47.32
CA LYS A 211 -30.26 3.32 47.72
C LYS A 211 -30.64 2.28 46.66
N ARG A 212 -30.81 1.01 47.08
CA ARG A 212 -31.10 -0.15 46.20
C ARG A 212 -32.35 -0.03 45.30
N ASP A 213 -33.13 1.05 45.40
CA ASP A 213 -34.39 1.26 44.67
C ASP A 213 -34.33 2.41 43.64
N ALA A 214 -33.16 3.03 43.40
CA ALA A 214 -33.03 4.11 42.45
C ALA A 214 -33.12 3.60 40.99
N LYS A 215 -34.30 3.76 40.37
CA LYS A 215 -34.55 3.38 38.97
C LYS A 215 -34.08 4.47 38.01
N LEU A 216 -33.26 4.12 37.03
CA LEU A 216 -32.67 5.03 36.04
C LEU A 216 -33.71 5.77 35.20
N ARG A 217 -34.84 5.13 34.87
CA ARG A 217 -36.00 5.77 34.20
C ARG A 217 -36.56 7.01 34.91
N ASN A 218 -36.28 7.19 36.20
CA ASN A 218 -36.72 8.36 36.95
C ASN A 218 -35.74 9.55 36.83
N TYR A 219 -34.60 9.35 36.17
CA TYR A 219 -33.51 10.32 36.07
C TYR A 219 -33.02 10.47 34.62
N THR A 220 -33.94 10.41 33.65
CA THR A 220 -33.59 10.44 32.22
C THR A 220 -33.24 11.85 31.74
N GLY A 221 -32.08 11.96 31.07
CA GLY A 221 -31.54 13.22 30.58
C GLY A 221 -30.53 13.02 29.46
N LEU A 222 -29.92 14.11 29.02
CA LEU A 222 -28.88 14.09 27.99
C LEU A 222 -27.60 13.38 28.49
N TRP A 223 -27.25 13.54 29.77
CA TRP A 223 -26.06 12.94 30.40
C TRP A 223 -25.91 11.42 30.21
N MET A 224 -27.01 10.70 29.93
CA MET A 224 -27.01 9.24 29.79
C MET A 224 -27.16 8.76 28.35
N LEU A 225 -27.21 9.67 27.36
CA LEU A 225 -27.47 9.31 25.97
C LEU A 225 -26.46 8.29 25.42
N GLY A 226 -25.18 8.41 25.79
CA GLY A 226 -24.12 7.48 25.39
C GLY A 226 -24.31 6.07 25.95
N LEU A 227 -24.91 5.95 27.14
CA LEU A 227 -25.25 4.64 27.74
C LEU A 227 -26.42 3.95 27.03
N ASP A 228 -27.23 4.72 26.31
CA ASP A 228 -28.43 4.26 25.64
C ASP A 228 -28.20 4.02 24.13
N VAL A 229 -27.44 4.91 23.47
CA VAL A 229 -27.08 4.80 22.04
C VAL A 229 -26.06 3.69 21.81
N LEU A 230 -25.04 3.57 22.67
CA LEU A 230 -23.94 2.65 22.43
C LEU A 230 -24.29 1.22 22.90
N PRO A 231 -24.09 0.19 22.06
CA PRO A 231 -24.32 -1.20 22.44
C PRO A 231 -23.54 -1.61 23.70
N MET A 232 -24.17 -2.39 24.57
CA MET A 232 -23.50 -2.96 25.76
C MET A 232 -22.65 -4.21 25.46
N ASN A 233 -22.79 -4.81 24.28
CA ASN A 233 -22.05 -6.01 23.87
C ASN A 233 -21.13 -5.70 22.68
N ASN A 234 -20.07 -6.49 22.49
CA ASN A 234 -19.14 -6.42 21.37
C ASN A 234 -19.75 -6.96 20.06
N GLN A 235 -21.00 -6.62 19.74
CA GLN A 235 -21.44 -6.84 18.37
C GLN A 235 -20.78 -5.77 17.51
N ASP A 236 -20.18 -6.22 16.42
CA ASP A 236 -19.34 -5.42 15.55
C ASP A 236 -20.09 -4.27 14.85
N LYS A 237 -21.39 -4.01 15.13
CA LYS A 237 -22.20 -3.00 14.40
C LYS A 237 -23.25 -2.28 15.26
N MET A 238 -23.32 -0.96 15.09
CA MET A 238 -24.37 -0.06 15.58
C MET A 238 -25.28 0.36 14.41
N GLN A 239 -26.61 0.35 14.63
CA GLN A 239 -27.61 0.72 13.61
C GLN A 239 -28.23 2.09 13.90
N LEU A 240 -28.16 3.01 12.94
CA LEU A 240 -28.74 4.34 13.01
C LEU A 240 -29.70 4.57 11.84
N HIS A 241 -30.88 5.11 12.12
CA HIS A 241 -31.85 5.50 11.10
C HIS A 241 -32.01 7.02 11.12
N VAL A 242 -31.62 7.70 10.05
CA VAL A 242 -31.59 9.16 10.00
C VAL A 242 -32.66 9.68 9.08
N TYR A 243 -33.40 10.67 9.58
CA TYR A 243 -34.49 11.33 8.89
C TYR A 243 -34.17 12.82 8.82
N ARG A 244 -34.18 13.39 7.61
CA ARG A 244 -33.81 14.79 7.37
C ARG A 244 -34.91 15.51 6.60
N ASP A 245 -35.25 16.70 7.06
CA ASP A 245 -36.21 17.56 6.36
C ASP A 245 -35.61 18.18 5.09
N CYS A 246 -36.43 18.38 4.05
CA CYS A 246 -35.99 18.84 2.72
C CYS A 246 -35.35 20.24 2.72
N GLY A 247 -35.67 21.07 3.72
CA GLY A 247 -35.09 22.40 3.90
C GLY A 247 -33.99 22.46 4.96
N CYS A 248 -33.50 21.31 5.46
CA CYS A 248 -32.51 21.27 6.51
C CYS A 248 -31.08 21.26 5.94
N GLU A 249 -30.35 22.35 6.14
CA GLU A 249 -28.93 22.57 5.82
C GLU A 249 -28.06 22.26 7.05
N MET A 250 -28.35 21.14 7.72
CA MET A 250 -27.54 20.61 8.82
C MET A 250 -26.82 19.35 8.35
N HIS A 251 -25.55 19.26 8.71
CA HIS A 251 -24.67 18.14 8.47
C HIS A 251 -24.45 17.39 9.77
N ALA A 252 -24.44 16.06 9.72
CA ALA A 252 -24.23 15.21 10.88
C ALA A 252 -23.23 14.10 10.55
N TRP A 253 -22.39 13.73 11.51
CA TRP A 253 -21.46 12.61 11.42
C TRP A 253 -21.49 11.78 12.70
N PHE A 254 -21.28 10.49 12.58
CA PHE A 254 -20.85 9.63 13.68
C PHE A 254 -19.33 9.46 13.61
N VAL A 255 -18.65 9.75 14.72
CA VAL A 255 -17.19 9.83 14.81
C VAL A 255 -16.68 8.80 15.82
N HIS A 256 -15.70 8.00 15.44
CA HIS A 256 -14.99 7.04 16.28
C HIS A 256 -13.83 7.71 17.04
N PRO A 257 -13.36 7.14 18.16
CA PRO A 257 -12.19 7.63 18.87
C PRO A 257 -10.90 7.70 18.02
N SER A 258 -10.77 6.85 17.00
CA SER A 258 -9.62 6.79 16.09
C SER A 258 -9.74 7.70 14.87
N ASP A 259 -10.91 8.28 14.61
CA ASP A 259 -11.16 9.05 13.40
C ASP A 259 -10.38 10.36 13.37
N GLU A 260 -9.80 10.67 12.21
CA GLU A 260 -9.32 12.02 11.95
C GLU A 260 -10.51 12.96 11.82
N VAL A 261 -10.42 14.10 12.53
CA VAL A 261 -11.43 15.16 12.48
C VAL A 261 -11.53 15.67 11.05
N PRO A 262 -12.68 15.51 10.38
CA PRO A 262 -12.87 16.11 9.07
C PRO A 262 -12.65 17.62 9.18
N PRO A 263 -11.85 18.24 8.29
CA PRO A 263 -11.78 19.69 8.23
C PRO A 263 -13.20 20.24 8.03
N LEU A 264 -13.51 21.36 8.69
CA LEU A 264 -14.77 22.07 8.48
C LEU A 264 -14.86 22.41 6.99
N LEU A 265 -15.76 21.73 6.27
CA LEU A 265 -15.95 21.97 4.85
C LEU A 265 -16.74 23.27 4.71
N SER A 266 -16.08 24.34 4.26
CA SER A 266 -16.73 25.61 3.94
C SER A 266 -17.45 25.61 2.59
N ASP A 267 -17.22 24.59 1.76
CA ASP A 267 -17.47 24.66 0.30
C ASP A 267 -18.40 23.55 -0.23
N HIS A 268 -19.19 22.87 0.60
CA HIS A 268 -20.24 21.97 0.09
C HIS A 268 -21.55 22.74 -0.11
N PRO A 269 -21.95 23.09 -1.35
CA PRO A 269 -23.29 23.62 -1.60
C PRO A 269 -24.34 22.55 -1.33
N VAL A 270 -25.25 22.82 -0.40
CA VAL A 270 -26.41 21.97 -0.11
C VAL A 270 -27.53 22.36 -1.06
N VAL A 271 -27.90 21.48 -2.00
CA VAL A 271 -29.19 21.59 -2.72
C VAL A 271 -29.92 20.26 -2.63
N SER A 272 -31.09 20.29 -1.99
CA SER A 272 -32.04 19.17 -1.86
C SER A 272 -32.36 18.54 -3.23
N VAL A 273 -32.15 17.22 -3.36
CA VAL A 273 -32.24 16.48 -4.64
C VAL A 273 -33.67 16.06 -5.03
N ASP A 274 -34.69 16.32 -4.21
CA ASP A 274 -36.10 15.98 -4.53
C ASP A 274 -37.01 17.21 -4.70
N CYS A 275 -36.68 18.02 -5.72
CA CYS A 275 -37.64 18.87 -6.44
C CYS A 275 -37.74 18.38 -7.90
N PRO A 276 -38.90 18.49 -8.59
CA PRO A 276 -39.25 17.59 -9.69
C PRO A 276 -38.34 17.65 -10.95
N THR A 277 -37.73 16.50 -11.24
CA THR A 277 -37.31 15.82 -12.50
C THR A 277 -37.07 16.54 -13.84
N THR A 278 -35.83 16.34 -14.33
CA THR A 278 -35.36 15.95 -15.68
C THR A 278 -35.57 16.89 -16.89
N VAL A 279 -34.44 17.31 -17.49
CA VAL A 279 -34.33 17.70 -18.90
C VAL A 279 -33.49 16.64 -19.62
N HIS A 280 -34.10 15.98 -20.61
CA HIS A 280 -33.41 15.11 -21.57
C HIS A 280 -33.15 15.94 -22.83
N GLU A 281 -31.99 16.61 -22.93
CA GLU A 281 -31.41 17.01 -24.21
C GLU A 281 -29.90 17.24 -24.00
N ALA A 282 -29.10 16.45 -24.73
CA ALA A 282 -27.65 16.40 -24.64
C ALA A 282 -27.02 17.50 -25.51
N ASP A 283 -27.23 18.75 -25.12
CA ASP A 283 -26.52 19.88 -25.75
C ASP A 283 -25.07 19.91 -25.24
N SER A 284 -24.10 20.04 -26.15
CA SER A 284 -22.73 20.34 -25.73
C SER A 284 -22.66 21.76 -25.20
N HIS A 285 -22.00 21.92 -24.06
CA HIS A 285 -21.88 23.22 -23.40
C HIS A 285 -20.45 23.73 -23.54
N GLN A 286 -20.31 24.92 -24.14
CA GLN A 286 -19.02 25.58 -24.33
C GLN A 286 -18.82 26.67 -23.29
N PHE A 287 -17.67 26.64 -22.62
CA PHE A 287 -17.26 27.56 -21.58
C PHE A 287 -16.03 28.33 -22.04
N ALA A 288 -16.12 29.66 -22.04
CA ALA A 288 -14.93 30.50 -22.11
C ALA A 288 -14.20 30.42 -20.76
N LEU A 289 -12.89 30.24 -20.79
CA LEU A 289 -12.08 30.32 -19.57
C LEU A 289 -11.98 31.79 -19.14
N PRO A 290 -12.02 32.08 -17.83
CA PRO A 290 -11.96 33.46 -17.32
C PRO A 290 -10.67 34.16 -17.76
N GLU A 291 -9.59 33.39 -17.91
CA GLU A 291 -8.33 33.82 -18.49
C GLU A 291 -7.69 32.69 -19.29
N PRO A 292 -6.83 32.99 -20.29
CA PRO A 292 -6.06 31.98 -20.98
C PRO A 292 -5.18 31.15 -20.02
N VAL A 293 -5.26 29.83 -20.14
CA VAL A 293 -4.52 28.88 -19.30
C VAL A 293 -3.34 28.36 -20.09
N GLY A 294 -2.16 28.87 -19.76
CA GLY A 294 -0.88 28.40 -20.26
C GLY A 294 -0.09 27.62 -19.23
N VAL A 295 1.19 27.39 -19.53
CA VAL A 295 2.16 26.73 -18.66
C VAL A 295 2.11 27.27 -17.23
N GLY A 296 2.07 26.35 -16.26
CA GLY A 296 2.11 26.65 -14.83
C GLY A 296 0.76 27.00 -14.23
N ARG A 297 -0.33 26.98 -15.01
CA ARG A 297 -1.70 27.17 -14.52
C ARG A 297 -2.46 25.84 -14.54
N ALA A 298 -3.46 25.74 -13.67
CA ALA A 298 -4.35 24.58 -13.59
C ALA A 298 -5.80 24.98 -13.85
N ILE A 299 -6.55 24.12 -14.54
CA ILE A 299 -7.99 24.18 -14.73
C ILE A 299 -8.62 23.18 -13.79
N ARG A 300 -9.51 23.60 -12.90
CA ARG A 300 -10.33 22.69 -12.09
C ARG A 300 -11.79 22.78 -12.50
N MET A 301 -12.42 21.63 -12.63
CA MET A 301 -13.85 21.50 -12.88
C MET A 301 -14.42 20.38 -12.02
N ARG A 302 -15.64 20.56 -11.53
CA ARG A 302 -16.44 19.54 -10.88
C ARG A 302 -17.77 19.45 -11.62
N GLN A 303 -18.16 18.24 -12.00
CA GLN A 303 -19.35 17.99 -12.82
C GLN A 303 -20.19 16.90 -12.16
N ARG A 304 -21.50 17.08 -12.03
CA ARG A 304 -22.39 16.02 -11.53
C ARG A 304 -22.78 15.11 -12.68
N LEU A 305 -22.63 13.81 -12.48
CA LEU A 305 -22.93 12.78 -13.47
C LEU A 305 -24.39 12.36 -13.41
N ASN A 306 -25.01 12.07 -14.56
CA ASN A 306 -26.32 11.40 -14.59
C ASN A 306 -26.25 10.02 -13.91
N LYS A 307 -27.41 9.46 -13.54
CA LYS A 307 -27.52 8.20 -12.79
C LYS A 307 -26.73 7.02 -13.42
N ASN A 308 -26.68 6.96 -14.74
CA ASN A 308 -25.96 5.95 -15.52
C ASN A 308 -25.24 6.63 -16.69
N PRO A 309 -24.10 7.30 -16.46
CA PRO A 309 -23.44 8.03 -17.52
C PRO A 309 -22.73 7.04 -18.45
N GLU A 310 -23.07 7.03 -19.74
CA GLU A 310 -22.41 6.18 -20.74
C GLU A 310 -21.02 6.71 -21.07
N GLY A 311 -20.88 8.04 -21.13
CA GLY A 311 -19.58 8.69 -21.27
C GLY A 311 -19.64 10.21 -21.17
N ILE A 312 -18.48 10.79 -20.87
CA ILE A 312 -18.25 12.24 -20.84
C ILE A 312 -17.06 12.57 -21.70
N GLU A 313 -17.17 13.66 -22.44
CA GLU A 313 -16.12 14.19 -23.29
C GLU A 313 -15.82 15.65 -22.90
N LEU A 314 -14.56 15.90 -22.55
CA LEU A 314 -14.02 17.22 -22.22
C LEU A 314 -13.05 17.61 -23.34
N ARG A 315 -13.40 18.63 -24.10
CA ARG A 315 -12.57 19.17 -25.18
C ARG A 315 -12.00 20.51 -24.75
N PHE A 316 -10.68 20.59 -24.69
CA PHE A 316 -9.96 21.82 -24.37
C PHE A 316 -9.44 22.40 -25.68
N GLY A 317 -9.67 23.70 -25.88
CA GLY A 317 -9.33 24.37 -27.13
C GLY A 317 -8.92 25.82 -26.96
N ASN A 318 -8.59 26.43 -28.08
CA ASN A 318 -8.37 27.86 -28.19
C ASN A 318 -9.07 28.43 -29.44
N GLU A 319 -8.86 29.73 -29.73
CA GLU A 319 -9.46 30.39 -30.90
C GLU A 319 -9.03 29.79 -32.25
N LYS A 320 -7.83 29.21 -32.32
CA LYS A 320 -7.24 28.65 -33.56
C LYS A 320 -7.58 27.18 -33.75
N GLN A 321 -7.72 26.42 -32.66
CA GLN A 321 -7.88 24.98 -32.64
C GLN A 321 -8.86 24.57 -31.54
N LYS A 322 -10.01 24.03 -31.94
CA LYS A 322 -11.09 23.67 -31.01
C LYS A 322 -10.77 22.45 -30.13
N ASP A 323 -10.00 21.50 -30.63
CA ASP A 323 -9.72 20.23 -29.95
C ASP A 323 -8.21 20.05 -29.68
N LEU A 324 -7.59 20.95 -28.92
CA LEU A 324 -6.18 20.82 -28.54
C LEU A 324 -5.94 19.56 -27.69
N LEU A 325 -6.84 19.29 -26.75
CA LEU A 325 -6.85 18.10 -25.90
C LEU A 325 -8.28 17.62 -25.74
N MET A 326 -8.51 16.32 -25.87
CA MET A 326 -9.80 15.69 -25.64
C MET A 326 -9.65 14.56 -24.63
N LEU A 327 -10.37 14.67 -23.53
CA LEU A 327 -10.50 13.64 -22.50
C LEU A 327 -11.88 13.00 -22.65
N ARG A 328 -11.92 11.70 -22.86
CA ARG A 328 -13.15 10.92 -22.88
C ARG A 328 -13.14 9.95 -21.72
N VAL A 329 -14.12 10.05 -20.83
CA VAL A 329 -14.29 9.14 -19.70
C VAL A 329 -15.50 8.26 -20.00
N ASP A 330 -15.27 6.99 -20.32
CA ASP A 330 -16.34 6.01 -20.53
C ASP A 330 -16.81 5.48 -19.17
N LYS A 331 -18.12 5.37 -18.93
CA LYS A 331 -18.71 4.89 -17.66
C LYS A 331 -18.16 5.57 -16.38
N PRO A 332 -18.22 6.91 -16.26
CA PRO A 332 -17.71 7.61 -15.08
C PRO A 332 -18.52 7.27 -13.80
N PRO A 333 -17.98 7.53 -12.59
CA PRO A 333 -16.72 8.24 -12.30
C PRO A 333 -15.50 7.33 -12.44
N TYR A 334 -15.70 6.02 -12.64
CA TYR A 334 -14.62 5.05 -12.48
C TYR A 334 -14.09 4.38 -13.75
N GLY A 335 -14.73 4.58 -14.91
CA GLY A 335 -14.34 3.86 -16.11
C GLY A 335 -13.12 4.41 -16.86
N ILE A 336 -12.98 4.00 -18.13
CA ILE A 336 -11.75 4.15 -18.92
C ILE A 336 -11.60 5.59 -19.38
N ILE A 337 -10.44 6.18 -19.11
CA ILE A 337 -10.09 7.51 -19.58
C ILE A 337 -9.29 7.36 -20.88
N ASN A 338 -9.85 7.82 -21.98
CA ASN A 338 -9.17 7.92 -23.27
C ASN A 338 -8.75 9.38 -23.49
N ILE A 339 -7.46 9.63 -23.66
CA ILE A 339 -6.90 10.96 -23.92
C ILE A 339 -6.42 11.02 -25.38
N SER A 340 -6.75 12.10 -26.08
CA SER A 340 -6.38 12.29 -27.49
C SER A 340 -6.20 13.76 -27.85
N THR A 341 -5.53 14.03 -28.97
CA THR A 341 -5.35 15.38 -29.56
C THR A 341 -6.04 15.44 -30.93
N ALA A 342 -6.42 16.64 -31.40
CA ALA A 342 -6.97 16.81 -32.75
C ALA A 342 -6.02 16.23 -33.81
N GLY A 343 -6.55 15.36 -34.66
CA GLY A 343 -5.84 14.81 -35.82
C GLY A 343 -5.73 13.28 -35.88
N GLY A 344 -6.25 12.55 -34.87
CA GLY A 344 -5.96 11.12 -34.71
C GLY A 344 -7.11 10.11 -34.60
N PHE A 345 -8.38 10.47 -34.80
CA PHE A 345 -9.47 9.48 -34.68
C PHE A 345 -9.69 8.71 -35.99
N LYS A 346 -9.24 7.45 -36.05
CA LYS A 346 -9.76 6.44 -37.00
C LYS A 346 -10.39 5.29 -36.22
N ARG A 347 -11.71 5.20 -36.29
CA ARG A 347 -12.57 4.23 -35.58
C ARG A 347 -12.22 2.79 -35.96
N ILE A 348 -11.76 1.98 -35.00
CA ILE A 348 -11.63 0.53 -35.18
C ILE A 348 -12.98 -0.09 -34.81
N LYS A 349 -13.67 -0.71 -35.78
CA LYS A 349 -14.83 -1.57 -35.51
C LYS A 349 -14.31 -2.91 -34.98
N GLY A 350 -14.60 -3.24 -33.73
CA GLY A 350 -14.52 -4.61 -33.23
C GLY A 350 -15.68 -5.43 -33.83
N GLY A 351 -15.41 -6.16 -34.90
CA GLY A 351 -16.33 -7.17 -35.43
C GLY A 351 -16.23 -8.44 -34.59
N LYS A 352 -17.31 -8.79 -33.90
CA LYS A 352 -17.65 -10.20 -33.69
C LYS A 352 -18.16 -10.73 -35.02
N ASP A 353 -17.56 -11.81 -35.49
CA ASP A 353 -18.15 -12.95 -36.22
C ASP A 353 -17.04 -13.64 -36.99
N GLY A 354 -16.69 -14.84 -36.53
CA GLY A 354 -15.84 -15.77 -37.26
C GLY A 354 -16.70 -16.90 -37.80
N GLU A 355 -16.75 -17.02 -39.12
CA GLU A 355 -16.97 -18.29 -39.83
C GLU A 355 -16.02 -18.35 -41.04
N GLU A 356 -15.52 -19.55 -41.30
CA GLU A 356 -14.38 -19.90 -42.14
C GLU A 356 -14.59 -19.68 -43.66
N SER A 357 -13.49 -19.45 -44.40
CA SER A 357 -13.05 -20.33 -45.51
C SER A 357 -11.77 -19.84 -46.19
N GLU A 358 -11.04 -20.83 -46.73
CA GLU A 358 -9.69 -20.80 -47.26
C GLU A 358 -9.48 -20.07 -48.61
N ALA A 359 -8.19 -19.82 -48.88
CA ALA A 359 -7.47 -19.82 -50.15
C ALA A 359 -7.17 -18.49 -50.86
N GLY A 360 -5.87 -18.25 -51.11
CA GLY A 360 -5.40 -17.73 -52.41
C GLY A 360 -4.49 -16.49 -52.46
N ILE A 361 -3.17 -16.70 -52.36
CA ILE A 361 -2.08 -16.12 -53.19
C ILE A 361 -1.90 -14.58 -53.30
N ILE A 362 -0.80 -14.12 -52.68
CA ILE A 362 0.26 -13.17 -53.09
C ILE A 362 -0.12 -11.97 -54.00
N ARG A 363 -0.03 -10.76 -53.44
CA ARG A 363 0.71 -9.63 -54.04
C ARG A 363 1.26 -8.68 -52.97
N LYS A 364 2.59 -8.54 -52.93
CA LYS A 364 3.35 -7.55 -52.18
C LYS A 364 2.93 -6.13 -52.58
N GLN A 365 2.33 -5.38 -51.66
CA GLN A 365 2.46 -3.93 -51.57
C GLN A 365 2.52 -3.58 -50.09
N LEU A 366 3.54 -2.79 -49.71
CA LEU A 366 3.66 -2.20 -48.37
C LEU A 366 2.39 -1.41 -48.03
N PRO A 367 1.84 -1.51 -46.81
CA PRO A 367 1.02 -0.45 -46.27
C PRO A 367 1.83 0.40 -45.30
N ASP A 368 1.86 1.70 -45.58
CA ASP A 368 2.08 2.76 -44.58
C ASP A 368 1.08 2.57 -43.43
N LYS A 369 1.47 1.82 -42.39
CA LYS A 369 0.75 1.79 -41.11
C LYS A 369 1.22 2.96 -40.27
N LYS A 370 0.55 4.11 -40.41
CA LYS A 370 0.58 5.16 -39.38
C LYS A 370 -0.20 4.67 -38.15
N ALA A 371 0.52 4.38 -37.07
CA ALA A 371 -0.06 4.02 -35.78
C ALA A 371 -0.67 5.25 -35.07
N SER A 372 -1.95 5.17 -34.70
CA SER A 372 -2.60 6.08 -33.74
C SER A 372 -2.44 5.50 -32.33
N MET A 373 -1.88 6.26 -31.39
CA MET A 373 -1.86 5.88 -29.97
C MET A 373 -3.20 6.29 -29.36
N GLY A 374 -4.03 5.31 -28.99
CA GLY A 374 -5.02 5.50 -27.93
C GLY A 374 -4.40 4.93 -26.65
N HIS A 375 -4.27 5.73 -25.59
CA HIS A 375 -3.87 5.18 -24.30
C HIS A 375 -5.13 4.59 -23.63
N HIS A 376 -5.21 3.26 -23.58
CA HIS A 376 -6.25 2.55 -22.86
C HIS A 376 -5.82 2.31 -21.41
N PHE A 377 -6.53 2.90 -20.46
CA PHE A 377 -6.31 2.65 -19.03
C PHE A 377 -7.44 1.79 -18.48
N LYS A 378 -7.13 0.54 -18.14
CA LYS A 378 -8.11 -0.38 -17.55
C LYS A 378 -8.31 -0.05 -16.07
N ALA A 379 -9.53 0.26 -15.68
CA ALA A 379 -9.90 0.40 -14.27
C ALA A 379 -9.84 -0.97 -13.58
N PHE A 380 -9.48 -0.99 -12.30
CA PHE A 380 -9.68 -2.16 -11.44
C PHE A 380 -11.19 -2.41 -11.31
N GLU A 381 -11.62 -3.65 -11.56
CA GLU A 381 -12.99 -4.10 -11.31
C GLU A 381 -13.25 -4.04 -9.80
N SER A 382 -13.96 -3.00 -9.34
CA SER A 382 -14.61 -3.05 -8.03
C SER A 382 -15.74 -4.07 -8.12
N VAL A 383 -15.79 -4.99 -7.15
CA VAL A 383 -16.87 -5.98 -7.02
C VAL A 383 -18.20 -5.23 -6.95
N GLU A 384 -19.06 -5.43 -7.94
CA GLU A 384 -20.41 -4.85 -8.02
C GLU A 384 -21.26 -5.38 -6.86
N ASN A 385 -21.46 -4.56 -5.83
CA ASN A 385 -22.60 -4.69 -4.92
C ASN A 385 -23.68 -3.71 -5.44
N ASP A 386 -24.70 -4.25 -6.08
CA ASP A 386 -25.69 -3.51 -6.91
C ASP A 386 -26.62 -2.51 -6.18
N ASN A 387 -26.42 -2.24 -4.89
CA ASN A 387 -27.41 -1.51 -4.07
C ASN A 387 -26.98 -0.16 -3.50
N GLU A 388 -25.76 0.31 -3.76
CA GLU A 388 -25.29 1.64 -3.32
C GLU A 388 -25.05 2.53 -4.53
N TRP A 389 -26.01 3.41 -4.79
CA TRP A 389 -25.83 4.46 -5.77
C TRP A 389 -25.58 5.74 -4.97
N GLU A 390 -24.35 6.24 -4.93
CA GLU A 390 -24.02 7.61 -4.50
C GLU A 390 -24.22 8.58 -5.68
N ASP A 391 -24.39 9.88 -5.41
CA ASP A 391 -24.28 10.90 -6.46
C ASP A 391 -22.83 11.01 -6.89
N LYS A 392 -22.58 10.61 -8.15
CA LYS A 392 -21.24 10.53 -8.67
C LYS A 392 -20.85 11.89 -9.24
N TYR A 393 -19.84 12.52 -8.66
CA TYR A 393 -19.19 13.70 -9.22
C TYR A 393 -17.96 13.28 -10.02
N LEU A 394 -17.68 14.02 -11.08
CA LEU A 394 -16.44 13.97 -11.82
C LEU A 394 -15.67 15.26 -11.55
N ASP A 395 -14.70 15.17 -10.64
CA ASP A 395 -13.73 16.23 -10.38
C ASP A 395 -12.58 16.05 -11.35
N VAL A 396 -12.25 17.06 -12.17
CA VAL A 396 -11.10 17.03 -13.09
C VAL A 396 -10.21 18.24 -12.83
N GLU A 397 -8.94 17.99 -12.52
CA GLU A 397 -7.88 19.01 -12.49
C GLU A 397 -6.92 18.77 -13.66
N LEU A 398 -6.84 19.72 -14.59
CA LEU A 398 -5.87 19.72 -15.69
C LEU A 398 -4.79 20.77 -15.40
N VAL A 399 -3.57 20.34 -15.10
CA VAL A 399 -2.40 21.21 -14.93
C VAL A 399 -1.58 21.23 -16.21
N VAL A 400 -1.33 22.41 -16.75
CA VAL A 400 -0.51 22.59 -17.96
C VAL A 400 0.94 22.77 -17.55
N HIS A 401 1.80 21.80 -17.88
CA HIS A 401 3.24 21.91 -17.70
C HIS A 401 3.92 22.27 -19.02
N ASN A 402 5.21 22.63 -18.98
CA ASN A 402 5.99 22.95 -20.18
C ASN A 402 5.98 21.82 -21.24
N TYR A 403 5.85 20.56 -20.81
CA TYR A 403 6.12 19.38 -21.63
C TYR A 403 5.02 18.31 -21.59
N PHE A 404 4.00 18.49 -20.76
CA PHE A 404 2.93 17.51 -20.60
C PHE A 404 1.72 18.15 -19.94
N TYR A 405 0.60 17.45 -20.02
CA TYR A 405 -0.59 17.78 -19.28
C TYR A 405 -0.72 16.81 -18.12
N GLU A 406 -0.95 17.30 -16.91
CA GLU A 406 -1.27 16.46 -15.77
C GLU A 406 -2.77 16.51 -15.53
N VAL A 407 -3.44 15.36 -15.62
CA VAL A 407 -4.88 15.21 -15.41
C VAL A 407 -5.10 14.46 -14.11
N LYS A 408 -5.79 15.05 -13.15
CA LYS A 408 -6.29 14.36 -11.96
C LYS A 408 -7.78 14.22 -12.05
N ILE A 409 -8.31 13.06 -11.69
CA ILE A 409 -9.75 12.79 -11.69
C ILE A 409 -10.17 12.28 -10.31
N GLY A 410 -10.92 13.07 -9.55
CA GLY A 410 -11.22 12.81 -8.14
C GLY A 410 -9.94 12.61 -7.31
N ASP A 411 -9.96 11.65 -6.39
CA ASP A 411 -8.80 11.29 -5.56
C ASP A 411 -7.82 10.32 -6.24
N ARG A 412 -7.97 10.09 -7.56
CA ARG A 412 -7.10 9.17 -8.30
C ARG A 412 -5.72 9.77 -8.54
N LYS A 413 -4.74 8.88 -8.71
CA LYS A 413 -3.37 9.26 -9.10
C LYS A 413 -3.41 10.11 -10.37
N SER A 414 -2.68 11.22 -10.34
CA SER A 414 -2.48 12.10 -11.49
C SER A 414 -1.94 11.32 -12.69
N VAL A 415 -2.57 11.48 -13.84
CA VAL A 415 -2.11 10.93 -15.12
C VAL A 415 -1.35 12.03 -15.87
N LYS A 416 -0.13 11.74 -16.29
CA LYS A 416 0.64 12.65 -17.13
C LYS A 416 0.51 12.25 -18.59
N TYR A 417 -0.15 13.09 -19.38
CA TYR A 417 -0.28 12.93 -20.81
C TYR A 417 0.82 13.71 -21.54
N PHE A 418 1.68 12.98 -22.25
CA PHE A 418 2.73 13.52 -23.10
C PHE A 418 2.24 13.44 -24.55
N PRO A 419 1.94 14.58 -25.22
CA PRO A 419 1.56 14.56 -26.63
C PRO A 419 2.71 14.04 -27.50
N LYS A 420 2.43 13.67 -28.76
CA LYS A 420 3.46 13.08 -29.65
C LYS A 420 4.65 14.01 -29.88
N PRO A 421 5.91 13.51 -29.83
CA PRO A 421 7.07 14.38 -29.90
C PRO A 421 7.21 15.26 -31.15
N SER A 422 6.73 14.78 -32.29
CA SER A 422 6.85 15.47 -33.58
C SER A 422 5.98 16.73 -33.72
N GLU A 423 5.04 16.99 -32.81
CA GLU A 423 4.03 18.05 -32.98
C GLU A 423 4.27 19.29 -32.10
N TRP A 424 5.06 19.20 -31.02
CA TRP A 424 5.19 20.31 -30.06
C TRP A 424 6.62 20.61 -29.60
N TRP A 425 7.58 19.72 -29.82
CA TRP A 425 8.93 19.88 -29.31
C TRP A 425 9.74 20.92 -30.11
N THR A 426 9.30 21.22 -31.32
CA THR A 426 10.00 22.07 -32.29
C THR A 426 9.86 23.58 -32.03
N GLU A 427 8.95 24.01 -31.15
CA GLU A 427 8.75 25.43 -30.82
C GLU A 427 8.72 25.63 -29.29
N GLU A 428 9.87 25.98 -28.70
CA GLU A 428 9.92 26.44 -27.29
C GLU A 428 8.88 27.56 -27.09
N ASP A 429 8.13 27.50 -25.98
CA ASP A 429 7.13 28.48 -25.52
C ASP A 429 5.73 28.49 -26.20
N LYS A 430 5.34 27.46 -26.97
CA LYS A 430 3.99 27.40 -27.58
C LYS A 430 3.15 26.18 -27.21
N LEU A 431 3.02 25.86 -25.92
CA LEU A 431 1.76 25.25 -25.52
C LEU A 431 0.70 26.34 -25.65
N ASP A 432 -0.05 26.24 -26.74
CA ASP A 432 -1.16 27.11 -27.05
C ASP A 432 -2.08 27.21 -25.81
N ASN A 433 -2.26 28.42 -25.29
CA ASN A 433 -3.10 28.63 -24.11
C ASN A 433 -4.51 28.12 -24.38
N PHE A 434 -5.07 27.36 -23.45
CA PHE A 434 -6.49 27.04 -23.50
C PHE A 434 -7.28 28.31 -23.22
N THR A 435 -8.23 28.63 -24.10
CA THR A 435 -9.16 29.76 -23.89
C THR A 435 -10.60 29.28 -23.71
N GLN A 436 -10.86 28.01 -23.96
CA GLN A 436 -12.21 27.43 -23.86
C GLN A 436 -12.19 25.94 -23.53
N ILE A 437 -13.30 25.47 -22.95
CA ILE A 437 -13.60 24.06 -22.70
C ILE A 437 -15.00 23.76 -23.22
N GLU A 438 -15.17 22.67 -23.96
CA GLU A 438 -16.47 22.12 -24.31
C GLU A 438 -16.69 20.81 -23.56
N ILE A 439 -17.84 20.70 -22.90
CA ILE A 439 -18.26 19.52 -22.14
C ILE A 439 -19.45 18.90 -22.88
N ALA A 440 -19.34 17.62 -23.20
CA ALA A 440 -20.40 16.83 -23.81
C ALA A 440 -20.59 15.49 -23.09
N GLY A 441 -21.80 14.93 -23.17
CA GLY A 441 -22.13 13.63 -22.58
C GLY A 441 -23.08 13.72 -21.39
N ASP A 442 -23.08 12.68 -20.55
CA ASP A 442 -24.09 12.45 -19.53
C ASP A 442 -23.83 13.23 -18.22
N VAL A 443 -23.79 14.55 -18.31
CA VAL A 443 -23.70 15.49 -17.18
C VAL A 443 -25.05 16.17 -16.92
N TYR A 444 -25.32 16.55 -15.66
CA TYR A 444 -26.52 17.32 -15.34
C TYR A 444 -26.38 18.78 -15.82
N PRO A 445 -27.37 19.34 -16.55
CA PRO A 445 -27.27 20.70 -17.10
C PRO A 445 -27.01 21.81 -16.07
N SER A 446 -27.52 21.65 -14.84
CA SER A 446 -27.36 22.61 -13.73
C SER A 446 -26.09 22.41 -12.90
N SER A 447 -25.28 21.39 -13.22
CA SER A 447 -24.11 20.99 -12.42
C SER A 447 -22.78 21.44 -13.00
N ILE A 448 -22.82 22.27 -14.05
CA ILE A 448 -21.63 22.67 -14.75
C ILE A 448 -20.98 23.85 -14.03
N GLU A 449 -20.00 23.56 -13.19
CA GLU A 449 -19.21 24.58 -12.52
C GLU A 449 -18.25 25.27 -13.49
N VAL A 450 -18.12 26.60 -13.34
CA VAL A 450 -17.19 27.40 -14.14
C VAL A 450 -15.75 26.97 -13.80
N PRO A 451 -14.90 26.70 -14.80
CA PRO A 451 -13.55 26.25 -14.52
C PRO A 451 -12.75 27.29 -13.73
N GLU A 452 -12.19 26.87 -12.59
CA GLU A 452 -11.29 27.71 -11.82
C GLU A 452 -9.87 27.61 -12.35
N VAL A 453 -9.19 28.76 -12.46
CA VAL A 453 -7.78 28.81 -12.84
C VAL A 453 -6.91 29.10 -11.63
N LYS A 454 -6.04 28.16 -11.26
CA LYS A 454 -5.12 28.29 -10.10
C LYS A 454 -3.68 28.49 -10.53
N GLU A 455 -2.93 29.27 -9.74
CA GLU A 455 -1.49 29.42 -9.89
C GLU A 455 -0.74 28.16 -9.42
N ARG A 456 0.48 28.02 -9.96
CA ARG A 456 1.34 26.85 -9.83
C ARG A 456 1.53 26.39 -8.37
N PRO A 457 1.34 25.10 -8.03
CA PRO A 457 1.88 24.56 -6.78
C PRO A 457 3.41 24.68 -6.79
N GLU A 458 4.00 25.16 -5.68
CA GLU A 458 5.44 25.47 -5.57
C GLU A 458 6.32 24.35 -6.16
N SER A 459 7.00 24.62 -7.28
CA SER A 459 7.89 23.63 -7.88
C SER A 459 9.11 23.45 -7.00
N ALA A 460 9.36 22.22 -6.56
CA ALA A 460 10.55 21.86 -5.81
C ALA A 460 11.82 22.26 -6.57
N LYS A 461 12.68 23.07 -5.94
CA LYS A 461 13.95 23.50 -6.53
C LYS A 461 14.82 22.28 -6.85
N SER A 462 15.17 22.11 -8.12
CA SER A 462 16.09 21.10 -8.63
C SER A 462 17.49 21.29 -8.00
N LYS A 463 17.92 20.33 -7.19
CA LYS A 463 19.34 20.09 -6.86
C LYS A 463 19.83 18.95 -7.74
N ARG A 464 21.15 18.79 -7.94
CA ARG A 464 21.73 17.59 -8.56
C ARG A 464 21.06 16.34 -7.95
N GLN A 465 20.21 15.68 -8.74
CA GLN A 465 19.42 14.54 -8.31
C GLN A 465 20.03 13.31 -8.95
N SER A 466 20.67 12.47 -8.12
CA SER A 466 20.66 11.04 -8.40
C SER A 466 19.22 10.58 -8.19
N TRP A 467 18.69 9.88 -9.16
CA TRP A 467 17.34 9.34 -9.10
C TRP A 467 17.39 7.83 -9.20
N SER A 468 16.69 7.14 -8.30
CA SER A 468 16.69 5.69 -8.22
C SER A 468 15.28 5.20 -7.97
N LYS A 469 14.88 4.15 -8.69
CA LYS A 469 13.60 3.48 -8.45
C LYS A 469 13.70 1.98 -8.65
N LYS A 470 13.11 1.27 -7.71
CA LYS A 470 12.80 -0.16 -7.81
C LYS A 470 11.56 -0.33 -8.68
N PHE A 471 11.62 -1.23 -9.66
CA PHE A 471 10.45 -1.68 -10.39
C PHE A 471 9.61 -2.59 -9.48
N GLU A 472 8.28 -2.56 -9.64
CA GLU A 472 7.38 -3.44 -8.88
C GLU A 472 7.68 -4.91 -9.15
N ASN A 473 8.02 -5.23 -10.39
CA ASN A 473 8.47 -6.53 -10.84
C ASN A 473 9.77 -6.39 -11.61
N ALA A 474 10.61 -7.42 -11.61
CA ALA A 474 11.74 -7.46 -12.51
C ALA A 474 11.28 -7.44 -13.99
N LEU A 475 12.12 -6.90 -14.87
CA LEU A 475 11.77 -6.77 -16.29
C LEU A 475 11.63 -8.15 -16.96
N ASN A 476 10.68 -8.27 -17.87
CA ASN A 476 10.51 -9.43 -18.73
C ASN A 476 10.73 -9.03 -20.18
N ALA A 477 10.99 -10.00 -21.06
CA ALA A 477 11.05 -9.75 -22.50
C ALA A 477 9.78 -9.02 -22.99
N GLY A 478 9.92 -8.03 -23.86
CA GLY A 478 8.84 -7.18 -24.36
C GLY A 478 8.46 -6.01 -23.44
N ASP A 479 8.96 -5.98 -22.20
CA ASP A 479 8.73 -4.83 -21.32
C ASP A 479 9.53 -3.63 -21.82
N THR A 480 8.94 -2.44 -21.70
CA THR A 480 9.58 -1.18 -22.08
C THR A 480 9.75 -0.28 -20.86
N VAL A 481 10.99 0.04 -20.51
CA VAL A 481 11.29 1.08 -19.51
C VAL A 481 11.17 2.45 -20.18
N VAL A 482 10.32 3.33 -19.64
CA VAL A 482 10.07 4.67 -20.17
C VAL A 482 10.65 5.70 -19.21
N ILE A 483 11.45 6.62 -19.76
CA ILE A 483 12.11 7.70 -19.02
C ILE A 483 11.80 9.01 -19.75
N ARG A 484 11.28 9.99 -19.02
CA ARG A 484 10.92 11.30 -19.57
C ARG A 484 11.55 12.41 -18.74
N GLY A 485 12.21 13.34 -19.41
CA GLY A 485 12.83 14.45 -18.73
C GLY A 485 13.40 15.49 -19.68
N LYS A 486 14.11 16.45 -19.10
CA LYS A 486 14.86 17.49 -19.79
C LYS A 486 16.29 17.48 -19.31
N THR A 487 17.24 17.46 -20.23
CA THR A 487 18.64 17.59 -19.85
C THR A 487 18.87 18.97 -19.23
N GLY A 488 19.64 19.01 -18.15
CA GLY A 488 19.99 20.26 -17.48
C GLY A 488 20.93 21.11 -18.34
N ARG A 489 21.02 22.40 -18.00
CA ARG A 489 22.14 23.23 -18.48
C ARG A 489 23.41 22.76 -17.79
N PRO A 490 24.57 22.77 -18.47
CA PRO A 490 25.85 22.54 -17.79
C PRO A 490 25.97 23.59 -16.67
N GLU A 491 26.26 23.15 -15.45
CA GLU A 491 26.46 24.09 -14.34
C GLU A 491 27.64 25.03 -14.65
N MET A 492 27.57 26.29 -14.20
CA MET A 492 28.66 27.26 -14.41
C MET A 492 29.97 26.74 -13.80
N GLY A 493 30.79 26.06 -14.61
CA GLY A 493 32.05 25.40 -14.21
C GLY A 493 32.25 24.05 -14.87
N ASP A 494 31.18 23.25 -15.00
CA ASP A 494 31.21 21.98 -15.75
C ASP A 494 30.91 22.30 -17.21
N LYS A 495 31.94 22.28 -18.06
CA LYS A 495 31.79 22.63 -19.49
C LYS A 495 30.90 21.66 -20.27
N GLN A 496 30.53 20.52 -19.70
CA GLN A 496 29.97 19.39 -20.44
C GLN A 496 28.83 18.69 -19.66
N LEU A 497 27.81 18.29 -20.42
CA LEU A 497 26.70 17.47 -19.94
C LEU A 497 27.21 16.06 -19.60
N SER A 498 27.00 15.62 -18.36
CA SER A 498 27.21 14.24 -17.94
C SER A 498 25.88 13.63 -17.53
N LEU A 499 25.49 12.57 -18.23
CA LEU A 499 24.26 11.80 -18.00
C LEU A 499 24.59 10.32 -17.98
N SER A 500 24.09 9.63 -16.97
CA SER A 500 24.30 8.20 -16.77
C SER A 500 22.96 7.54 -16.46
N PHE A 501 22.60 6.51 -17.21
CA PHE A 501 21.45 5.65 -16.94
C PHE A 501 21.97 4.25 -16.66
N TYR A 502 21.51 3.63 -15.57
CA TYR A 502 21.90 2.30 -15.16
C TYR A 502 20.64 1.45 -14.98
N LEU A 503 20.60 0.31 -15.64
CA LEU A 503 19.66 -0.78 -15.32
C LEU A 503 20.40 -1.77 -14.42
N MET A 504 19.89 -1.92 -13.19
CA MET A 504 20.61 -2.58 -12.10
C MET A 504 19.78 -3.71 -11.49
N HIS A 505 20.49 -4.64 -10.88
CA HIS A 505 19.92 -5.71 -10.06
C HIS A 505 20.15 -5.40 -8.58
N ASN A 506 19.08 -5.50 -7.80
CA ASN A 506 18.97 -5.42 -6.34
C ASN A 506 19.55 -4.17 -5.67
N SER A 507 19.88 -3.13 -6.42
CA SER A 507 20.51 -1.94 -5.87
C SER A 507 19.91 -0.64 -6.39
N PRO A 508 19.67 0.36 -5.52
CA PRO A 508 19.23 1.70 -5.88
C PRO A 508 20.35 2.54 -6.51
N GLU A 509 21.60 2.34 -6.14
CA GLU A 509 22.72 3.20 -6.56
C GLU A 509 23.85 2.33 -7.07
N PHE A 510 24.55 2.78 -8.11
CA PHE A 510 25.72 2.06 -8.54
C PHE A 510 26.83 2.14 -7.49
N ASN A 511 27.14 1.00 -6.87
CA ASN A 511 28.33 0.80 -6.07
C ASN A 511 29.07 -0.41 -6.65
N ARG A 512 30.34 -0.21 -7.00
CA ARG A 512 31.19 -1.22 -7.64
C ARG A 512 31.31 -2.55 -6.89
N TYR A 513 31.00 -2.58 -5.60
CA TYR A 513 31.15 -3.75 -4.74
C TYR A 513 29.87 -4.55 -4.56
N VAL A 514 28.70 -3.92 -4.71
CA VAL A 514 27.41 -4.54 -4.36
C VAL A 514 26.40 -4.49 -5.50
N SER A 515 26.53 -3.56 -6.43
CA SER A 515 25.58 -3.40 -7.52
C SER A 515 26.03 -4.20 -8.74
N LYS A 516 25.11 -4.98 -9.32
CA LYS A 516 25.28 -5.54 -10.67
C LYS A 516 24.55 -4.64 -11.66
N VAL A 517 25.28 -4.18 -12.68
CA VAL A 517 24.72 -3.33 -13.74
C VAL A 517 24.58 -4.17 -15.00
N ALA A 518 23.34 -4.54 -15.28
CA ALA A 518 22.99 -5.26 -16.51
C ALA A 518 23.31 -4.42 -17.74
N TRP A 519 23.06 -3.11 -17.64
CA TRP A 519 23.30 -2.18 -18.72
C TRP A 519 23.50 -0.76 -18.21
N PHE A 520 24.39 -0.01 -18.87
CA PHE A 520 24.50 1.42 -18.66
C PHE A 520 24.62 2.20 -19.97
N LEU A 521 24.11 3.42 -19.92
CA LEU A 521 24.28 4.44 -20.94
C LEU A 521 24.94 5.65 -20.30
N PHE A 522 26.10 6.03 -20.79
CA PHE A 522 26.85 7.18 -20.31
C PHE A 522 27.10 8.15 -21.44
N GLN A 523 26.57 9.38 -21.34
CA GLN A 523 26.94 10.47 -22.23
C GLN A 523 27.89 11.42 -21.49
N LYS A 524 29.08 11.59 -22.06
CA LYS A 524 30.08 12.56 -21.61
C LYS A 524 30.78 13.16 -22.81
N ASP A 525 30.91 14.49 -22.84
CA ASP A 525 31.62 15.21 -23.89
C ASP A 525 31.03 15.00 -25.30
N GLY A 526 29.71 14.79 -25.37
CA GLY A 526 29.00 14.46 -26.61
C GLY A 526 29.24 13.03 -27.10
N ASN A 527 30.10 12.27 -26.42
CA ASN A 527 30.34 10.86 -26.69
C ASN A 527 29.41 10.01 -25.85
N LEU A 528 28.72 9.10 -26.53
CA LEU A 528 27.91 8.08 -25.91
C LEU A 528 28.71 6.80 -25.73
N THR A 529 28.70 6.30 -24.51
CA THR A 529 29.25 5.00 -24.15
C THR A 529 28.10 4.12 -23.72
N ILE A 530 27.94 2.98 -24.38
CA ILE A 530 26.99 1.94 -24.00
C ILE A 530 27.79 0.75 -23.53
N GLY A 531 27.40 0.15 -22.42
CA GLY A 531 28.10 -1.03 -21.91
C GLY A 531 27.27 -1.81 -20.93
N HIS A 532 27.87 -2.89 -20.46
CA HIS A 532 27.41 -3.66 -19.31
C HIS A 532 28.59 -3.75 -18.33
N TYR A 533 28.30 -3.99 -17.06
CA TYR A 533 29.34 -4.19 -16.05
C TYR A 533 29.26 -5.62 -15.54
N ASN A 534 30.22 -6.44 -15.96
CA ASN A 534 30.46 -7.73 -15.35
C ASN A 534 31.66 -7.61 -14.39
N PHE A 535 31.45 -7.99 -13.12
CA PHE A 535 32.47 -7.92 -12.07
C PHE A 535 33.73 -8.73 -12.43
N ALA A 536 33.57 -9.84 -13.16
CA ALA A 536 34.66 -10.74 -13.52
C ALA A 536 35.63 -10.17 -14.58
N GLU A 537 35.17 -9.29 -15.48
CA GLU A 537 35.91 -8.94 -16.70
C GLU A 537 36.34 -7.47 -16.81
N LYS A 538 36.10 -6.66 -15.76
CA LYS A 538 36.20 -5.17 -15.81
C LYS A 538 35.22 -4.60 -16.85
N PHE A 539 35.10 -3.27 -16.91
CA PHE A 539 34.16 -2.61 -17.84
C PHE A 539 34.44 -3.02 -19.29
N GLN A 540 33.50 -3.73 -19.91
CA GLN A 540 33.49 -3.92 -21.37
C GLN A 540 32.76 -2.74 -22.00
N PHE A 541 33.52 -1.79 -22.53
CA PHE A 541 32.98 -0.63 -23.21
C PHE A 541 32.69 -0.96 -24.67
N GLY A 542 31.42 -0.94 -25.06
CA GLY A 542 31.03 -0.76 -26.45
C GLY A 542 31.04 0.72 -26.78
N SER A 543 32.20 1.30 -27.07
CA SER A 543 32.24 2.70 -27.51
C SER A 543 31.68 2.82 -28.93
N GLN A 544 30.59 3.56 -29.11
CA GLN A 544 30.20 4.06 -30.43
C GLN A 544 30.67 5.51 -30.55
N PRO A 545 31.78 5.79 -31.26
CA PRO A 545 32.24 7.16 -31.43
C PRO A 545 31.19 7.99 -32.20
N ASN A 546 30.92 9.21 -31.71
CA ASN A 546 30.16 10.29 -32.38
C ASN A 546 28.62 10.30 -32.37
N MET A 547 27.93 9.64 -31.43
CA MET A 547 26.49 9.90 -31.23
C MET A 547 26.21 10.79 -30.01
N SER A 548 25.99 12.09 -30.21
CA SER A 548 25.39 12.94 -29.16
C SER A 548 23.88 12.70 -29.12
N LEU A 549 23.40 11.85 -28.21
CA LEU A 549 21.97 11.50 -28.11
C LEU A 549 21.14 12.59 -27.44
N PHE A 550 21.73 13.34 -26.52
CA PHE A 550 21.07 14.43 -25.82
C PHE A 550 21.78 15.76 -26.06
N ASN A 551 21.05 16.79 -26.46
CA ASN A 551 21.55 18.17 -26.41
C ASN A 551 21.23 18.79 -25.04
N PRO A 552 22.00 19.77 -24.56
CA PRO A 552 21.70 20.46 -23.30
C PRO A 552 20.36 21.21 -23.36
N ASN A 553 19.61 21.23 -22.26
CA ASN A 553 18.29 21.88 -22.16
C ASN A 553 17.25 21.32 -23.16
N GLU A 554 17.47 20.12 -23.68
CA GLU A 554 16.56 19.46 -24.60
C GLU A 554 15.68 18.49 -23.81
N PRO A 555 14.33 18.57 -23.95
CA PRO A 555 13.47 17.51 -23.47
C PRO A 555 13.83 16.18 -24.18
N PHE A 556 13.46 15.03 -23.61
CA PHE A 556 13.51 13.71 -24.27
C PHE A 556 12.50 12.72 -23.68
N GLU A 557 12.08 11.77 -24.51
CA GLU A 557 11.51 10.49 -24.10
C GLU A 557 12.46 9.39 -24.52
N MET A 558 12.97 8.62 -23.56
CA MET A 558 13.74 7.41 -23.79
C MET A 558 12.88 6.19 -23.50
N ARG A 559 12.87 5.24 -24.42
CA ARG A 559 12.25 3.92 -24.30
C ARG A 559 13.33 2.87 -24.41
N ILE A 560 13.41 1.99 -23.43
CA ILE A 560 14.30 0.82 -23.43
C ILE A 560 13.41 -0.41 -23.48
N GLU A 561 13.18 -0.91 -24.68
CA GLU A 561 12.41 -2.13 -24.92
C GLU A 561 13.34 -3.34 -24.77
N THR A 562 12.92 -4.29 -23.96
CA THR A 562 13.57 -5.59 -23.82
C THR A 562 13.05 -6.52 -24.91
N VAL A 563 13.93 -7.21 -25.64
CA VAL A 563 13.56 -8.11 -26.74
C VAL A 563 14.27 -9.44 -26.52
N GLN A 564 13.51 -10.53 -26.41
CA GLN A 564 14.09 -11.86 -26.38
C GLN A 564 14.19 -12.38 -27.82
N GLN A 565 15.40 -12.71 -28.25
CA GLN A 565 15.59 -13.39 -29.53
C GLN A 565 15.31 -14.89 -29.36
N GLU A 566 14.61 -15.48 -30.33
CA GLU A 566 14.41 -16.93 -30.33
C GLU A 566 15.76 -17.66 -30.40
N GLY A 567 16.02 -18.54 -29.44
CA GLY A 567 17.23 -19.37 -29.40
C GLY A 567 18.46 -18.70 -28.78
N GLU A 568 18.42 -17.42 -28.40
CA GLU A 568 19.48 -16.79 -27.61
C GLU A 568 19.12 -16.81 -26.11
N GLU A 569 20.09 -17.17 -25.27
CA GLU A 569 19.93 -17.18 -23.81
C GLU A 569 19.81 -15.75 -23.24
N PHE A 570 20.46 -14.79 -23.91
CA PHE A 570 20.47 -13.39 -23.52
C PHE A 570 19.55 -12.55 -24.40
N GLY A 571 18.99 -11.50 -23.80
CA GLY A 571 18.11 -10.58 -24.50
C GLY A 571 18.83 -9.43 -25.21
N GLN A 572 18.09 -8.68 -26.01
CA GLN A 572 18.49 -7.43 -26.65
C GLN A 572 17.72 -6.23 -26.08
N LEU A 573 18.40 -5.10 -25.87
CA LEU A 573 17.77 -3.83 -25.55
C LEU A 573 17.64 -2.98 -26.82
N ASN A 574 16.40 -2.65 -27.18
CA ASN A 574 16.05 -1.67 -28.20
C ASN A 574 15.87 -0.32 -27.53
N ILE A 575 16.82 0.59 -27.72
CA ILE A 575 16.79 1.91 -27.10
C ILE A 575 16.32 2.91 -28.15
N THR A 576 15.16 3.51 -27.93
CA THR A 576 14.63 4.62 -28.75
C THR A 576 14.65 5.90 -27.93
N ILE A 577 15.24 6.96 -28.47
CA ILE A 577 15.22 8.30 -27.87
C ILE A 577 14.53 9.23 -28.84
N SER A 578 13.48 9.88 -28.36
CA SER A 578 12.74 10.90 -29.09
C SER A 578 13.04 12.26 -28.48
N THR A 579 13.52 13.19 -29.31
CA THR A 579 13.79 14.59 -28.95
C THR A 579 13.11 15.53 -29.96
N PRO A 580 13.14 16.87 -29.78
CA PRO A 580 12.63 17.81 -30.77
C PRO A 580 13.29 17.66 -32.13
N ASN A 581 14.56 17.29 -32.12
CA ASN A 581 15.41 17.22 -33.29
C ASN A 581 15.29 15.88 -34.04
N GLY A 582 14.44 14.97 -33.56
CA GLY A 582 14.13 13.71 -34.22
C GLY A 582 14.14 12.50 -33.30
N ILE A 583 13.97 11.33 -33.93
CA ILE A 583 13.99 10.03 -33.25
C ILE A 583 15.32 9.35 -33.58
N ARG A 584 15.99 8.82 -32.55
CA ARG A 584 17.21 8.03 -32.67
C ARG A 584 17.00 6.67 -32.07
N GLN A 585 17.51 5.63 -32.72
CA GLN A 585 17.38 4.25 -32.27
C GLN A 585 18.75 3.58 -32.25
N THR A 586 18.99 2.78 -31.21
CA THR A 586 20.17 1.93 -31.11
C THR A 586 19.79 0.59 -30.49
N ILE A 587 20.55 -0.44 -30.84
CA ILE A 587 20.32 -1.81 -30.42
C ILE A 587 21.54 -2.27 -29.62
N TYR A 588 21.32 -2.84 -28.45
CA TYR A 588 22.38 -3.38 -27.60
C TYR A 588 22.08 -4.83 -27.22
N ARG A 589 22.97 -5.76 -27.53
CA ARG A 589 22.83 -7.16 -27.10
C ARG A 589 23.35 -7.31 -25.68
N LEU A 590 22.55 -7.89 -24.78
CA LEU A 590 23.03 -8.27 -23.46
C LEU A 590 23.92 -9.50 -23.61
N VAL A 591 25.02 -9.53 -22.86
CA VAL A 591 26.04 -10.59 -22.97
C VAL A 591 26.14 -11.42 -21.69
N SER A 592 25.51 -10.94 -20.61
CA SER A 592 25.80 -11.45 -19.27
C SER A 592 24.66 -11.39 -18.27
N MET A 593 23.47 -10.85 -18.58
CA MET A 593 22.33 -10.81 -17.65
C MET A 593 21.01 -10.98 -18.39
N THR A 594 20.03 -11.62 -17.74
CA THR A 594 18.67 -11.70 -18.27
C THR A 594 17.85 -10.48 -17.84
N PHE A 595 16.78 -10.16 -18.57
CA PHE A 595 15.90 -9.05 -18.18
C PHE A 595 15.29 -9.27 -16.79
N ARG A 596 15.06 -10.53 -16.40
CA ARG A 596 14.40 -10.93 -15.15
C ARG A 596 15.22 -10.61 -13.90
N ASP A 597 16.47 -10.23 -14.09
CA ASP A 597 17.35 -9.80 -13.01
C ASP A 597 17.30 -8.26 -12.83
N ILE A 598 16.75 -7.52 -13.80
CA ILE A 598 16.71 -6.06 -13.75
C ILE A 598 15.47 -5.62 -12.98
N ASN A 599 15.66 -5.12 -11.77
CA ASN A 599 14.59 -4.62 -10.91
C ASN A 599 14.83 -3.19 -10.41
N PHE A 600 15.91 -2.53 -10.84
CA PHE A 600 16.18 -1.12 -10.55
C PHE A 600 16.59 -0.33 -11.79
N ILE A 601 16.28 0.96 -11.74
CA ILE A 601 16.87 1.97 -12.60
C ILE A 601 17.49 3.07 -11.75
N ASN A 602 18.70 3.48 -12.10
CA ASN A 602 19.38 4.63 -11.52
C ASN A 602 19.79 5.61 -12.61
N ILE A 603 19.54 6.90 -12.38
CA ILE A 603 19.80 7.99 -13.31
C ILE A 603 20.62 9.04 -12.58
N VAL A 604 21.81 9.32 -13.08
CA VAL A 604 22.76 10.26 -12.49
C VAL A 604 23.17 11.29 -13.53
N GLY A 605 22.98 12.57 -13.21
CA GLY A 605 23.47 13.65 -14.06
C GLY A 605 22.69 14.95 -13.90
N SER A 606 22.98 15.89 -14.79
CA SER A 606 22.20 17.13 -14.91
C SER A 606 20.93 16.82 -15.69
N LEU A 607 19.87 16.42 -14.99
CA LEU A 607 18.58 16.04 -15.57
C LEU A 607 17.44 16.54 -14.68
N GLU A 608 16.37 17.02 -15.32
CA GLU A 608 15.06 17.24 -14.71
C GLU A 608 14.11 16.16 -15.21
N LEU A 609 13.75 15.19 -14.37
CA LEU A 609 12.77 14.18 -14.73
C LEU A 609 11.37 14.77 -14.66
N PHE A 610 10.58 14.57 -15.72
CA PHE A 610 9.17 14.98 -15.76
C PHE A 610 8.31 14.06 -14.90
N GLU A 611 8.72 12.80 -14.77
CA GLU A 611 8.12 11.81 -13.89
C GLU A 611 9.12 10.72 -13.51
N ALA A 612 8.75 9.94 -12.49
CA ALA A 612 9.49 8.74 -12.12
C ALA A 612 9.47 7.73 -13.28
N PRO A 613 10.63 7.25 -13.79
CA PRO A 613 10.70 6.11 -14.70
C PRO A 613 9.74 4.98 -14.36
N PHE A 614 9.14 4.36 -15.38
CA PHE A 614 8.14 3.31 -15.21
C PHE A 614 8.27 2.25 -16.31
N VAL A 615 7.65 1.10 -16.09
CA VAL A 615 7.67 -0.04 -17.00
C VAL A 615 6.31 -0.16 -17.68
N VAL A 616 6.30 -0.28 -19.00
CA VAL A 616 5.11 -0.57 -19.80
C VAL A 616 5.22 -2.02 -20.28
N ALA A 617 4.28 -2.85 -19.83
CA ALA A 617 4.13 -4.22 -20.34
C ALA A 617 3.46 -4.19 -21.74
N PRO A 618 3.73 -5.16 -22.62
CA PRO A 618 3.13 -5.21 -23.96
C PRO A 618 1.60 -5.37 -23.90
N GLU A 619 0.88 -4.65 -24.77
CA GLU A 619 -0.60 -4.59 -24.81
C GLU A 619 -1.28 -5.93 -25.11
N ASP A 620 -0.58 -6.86 -25.79
CA ASP A 620 -1.15 -8.10 -26.31
C ASP A 620 -1.62 -9.09 -25.24
N GLY A 621 -1.54 -8.75 -23.95
CA GLY A 621 -2.33 -9.40 -22.91
C GLY A 621 -2.14 -10.91 -22.84
N ILE A 622 -1.04 -11.43 -23.41
CA ILE A 622 -0.59 -12.79 -23.17
C ILE A 622 -0.35 -12.79 -21.67
N LYS A 623 -1.37 -13.22 -20.92
CA LYS A 623 -1.28 -13.49 -19.49
C LYS A 623 -0.19 -14.54 -19.39
N ARG A 624 1.04 -14.06 -19.24
CA ARG A 624 2.21 -14.91 -19.12
C ARG A 624 1.93 -15.72 -17.89
N LYS A 625 1.79 -17.04 -18.05
CA LYS A 625 1.76 -17.96 -16.92
C LYS A 625 3.11 -17.80 -16.24
N GLN A 626 3.18 -16.89 -15.27
CA GLN A 626 4.26 -16.88 -14.30
C GLN A 626 4.05 -18.18 -13.51
N ASN A 627 4.89 -19.17 -13.81
CA ASN A 627 4.94 -20.40 -13.02
C ASN A 627 5.76 -20.22 -11.73
N GLY A 628 6.28 -19.01 -11.49
CA GLY A 628 7.01 -18.64 -10.28
C GLY A 628 6.10 -17.90 -9.31
N TRP A 629 5.91 -18.45 -8.11
CA TRP A 629 5.20 -17.79 -7.02
C TRP A 629 6.20 -17.16 -6.06
N PRO A 630 6.01 -15.89 -5.65
CA PRO A 630 6.86 -15.27 -4.65
C PRO A 630 6.68 -15.97 -3.29
N VAL A 631 7.80 -16.20 -2.61
CA VAL A 631 7.85 -16.74 -1.25
C VAL A 631 8.32 -15.61 -0.34
N PHE A 632 7.40 -14.71 0.02
CA PHE A 632 7.67 -13.56 0.90
C PHE A 632 6.83 -13.66 2.18
N PRO A 633 7.36 -13.32 3.37
CA PRO A 633 8.77 -13.03 3.70
C PRO A 633 9.72 -14.24 3.53
N LEU A 634 10.99 -14.16 3.88
CA LEU A 634 11.96 -15.26 3.69
C LEU A 634 11.51 -16.56 4.40
N LEU A 635 11.84 -17.75 3.87
CA LEU A 635 11.53 -19.03 4.55
C LEU A 635 12.41 -19.23 5.78
N VAL A 636 11.80 -19.60 6.90
CA VAL A 636 12.49 -19.88 8.16
C VAL A 636 12.21 -21.29 8.66
N ALA A 637 13.04 -21.77 9.59
CA ALA A 637 12.81 -23.06 10.24
C ALA A 637 11.46 -23.07 10.97
N GLY A 638 10.66 -24.09 10.71
CA GLY A 638 9.27 -24.22 11.16
C GLY A 638 8.26 -24.02 10.03
N ASP A 639 8.59 -23.25 9.00
CA ASP A 639 7.68 -23.04 7.87
C ASP A 639 7.46 -24.32 7.07
N SER A 640 6.31 -24.39 6.39
CA SER A 640 6.04 -25.44 5.41
C SER A 640 5.36 -24.90 4.16
N LEU A 641 5.76 -25.45 3.01
CA LEU A 641 5.15 -25.21 1.70
C LEU A 641 4.29 -26.42 1.35
N THR A 642 3.02 -26.22 1.00
CA THR A 642 2.12 -27.28 0.55
C THR A 642 1.67 -27.01 -0.87
N LEU A 643 1.74 -28.06 -1.70
CA LEU A 643 1.50 -28.02 -3.12
C LEU A 643 0.54 -29.12 -3.52
N GLU A 644 -0.52 -28.75 -4.21
CA GLU A 644 -1.51 -29.69 -4.73
C GLU A 644 -1.75 -29.43 -6.22
N GLY A 645 -1.89 -30.50 -6.99
CA GLY A 645 -2.13 -30.40 -8.44
C GLY A 645 -2.48 -31.74 -9.07
N LYS A 646 -2.60 -31.77 -10.39
CA LYS A 646 -2.87 -33.01 -11.15
C LYS A 646 -1.87 -33.20 -12.29
N LEU A 647 -1.20 -34.35 -12.30
CA LEU A 647 -0.32 -34.77 -13.39
C LEU A 647 -1.13 -35.13 -14.63
N ARG A 648 -0.54 -34.95 -15.81
CA ARG A 648 -1.11 -35.44 -17.07
C ARG A 648 -1.05 -36.96 -17.13
N ASP A 649 -1.89 -37.55 -17.97
CA ASP A 649 -1.90 -39.01 -18.20
C ASP A 649 -0.59 -39.51 -18.82
N ASP A 650 0.08 -38.65 -19.61
CA ASP A 650 1.36 -38.91 -20.26
C ASP A 650 2.55 -38.25 -19.54
N ALA A 651 2.38 -37.89 -18.26
CA ALA A 651 3.39 -37.16 -17.52
C ALA A 651 4.70 -37.95 -17.36
N LYS A 652 5.82 -37.33 -17.72
CA LYS A 652 7.16 -37.94 -17.60
C LYS A 652 7.92 -37.39 -16.40
N PHE A 653 7.72 -36.11 -16.09
CA PHE A 653 8.38 -35.49 -14.96
C PHE A 653 7.59 -34.31 -14.36
N LEU A 654 7.93 -34.00 -13.11
CA LEU A 654 7.55 -32.77 -12.42
C LEU A 654 8.82 -32.22 -11.75
N ASN A 655 9.14 -30.96 -11.99
CA ASN A 655 10.26 -30.26 -11.36
C ASN A 655 9.76 -29.06 -10.56
N ILE A 656 10.22 -28.98 -9.31
CA ILE A 656 9.93 -27.91 -8.36
C ILE A 656 11.27 -27.29 -7.97
N GLU A 657 11.38 -25.97 -8.13
CA GLU A 657 12.59 -25.22 -7.81
C GLU A 657 12.28 -24.17 -6.75
N LEU A 658 12.99 -24.23 -5.63
CA LEU A 658 13.11 -23.13 -4.68
C LEU A 658 14.27 -22.24 -5.14
N LEU A 659 13.96 -21.02 -5.55
CA LEU A 659 14.89 -20.11 -6.23
C LEU A 659 15.21 -18.89 -5.38
N HIS A 660 16.46 -18.45 -5.42
CA HIS A 660 16.92 -17.18 -4.85
C HIS A 660 16.86 -16.07 -5.90
N ASP A 661 16.46 -14.85 -5.51
CA ASP A 661 16.47 -13.60 -6.31
C ASP A 661 15.62 -13.53 -7.59
N SER A 662 15.43 -14.63 -8.30
CA SER A 662 14.74 -14.69 -9.59
C SER A 662 13.66 -15.78 -9.61
N PRO A 663 12.50 -15.55 -10.26
CA PRO A 663 11.45 -16.55 -10.41
C PRO A 663 11.81 -17.64 -11.44
N VAL A 664 13.00 -17.59 -12.06
CA VAL A 664 13.47 -18.58 -13.03
C VAL A 664 14.92 -18.94 -12.73
N SER A 665 15.23 -20.23 -12.74
CA SER A 665 16.60 -20.75 -12.69
C SER A 665 17.39 -20.29 -13.91
N ASN A 666 18.52 -19.63 -13.69
CA ASN A 666 19.48 -19.28 -14.75
C ASN A 666 20.90 -19.69 -14.31
N PRO A 667 21.73 -20.26 -15.20
CA PRO A 667 23.08 -20.72 -14.83
C PRO A 667 24.01 -19.59 -14.34
N TYR A 668 23.70 -18.33 -14.66
CA TYR A 668 24.46 -17.15 -14.23
C TYR A 668 23.87 -16.44 -13.00
N PHE A 669 22.54 -16.51 -12.79
CA PHE A 669 21.83 -15.81 -11.71
C PHE A 669 20.63 -16.60 -11.18
N GLY A 670 20.33 -16.42 -9.90
CA GLY A 670 19.28 -17.15 -9.22
C GLY A 670 19.73 -18.55 -8.86
N ASN A 671 20.32 -18.66 -7.67
CA ASN A 671 20.71 -19.96 -7.14
C ASN A 671 19.45 -20.81 -6.95
N VAL A 672 19.50 -22.06 -7.37
CA VAL A 672 18.48 -23.04 -7.04
C VAL A 672 18.82 -23.57 -5.66
N VAL A 673 18.16 -23.02 -4.64
CA VAL A 673 18.32 -23.41 -3.23
C VAL A 673 17.99 -24.89 -3.05
N LEU A 674 16.89 -25.33 -3.65
CA LEU A 674 16.49 -26.72 -3.70
C LEU A 674 15.74 -27.00 -5.01
N GLN A 675 16.22 -27.96 -5.80
CA GLN A 675 15.50 -28.55 -6.91
C GLN A 675 14.95 -29.91 -6.50
N ILE A 676 13.70 -30.19 -6.82
CA ILE A 676 13.02 -31.47 -6.62
C ILE A 676 12.51 -31.95 -7.98
N VAL A 677 13.18 -32.93 -8.57
CA VAL A 677 12.79 -33.52 -9.86
C VAL A 677 12.17 -34.90 -9.63
N PHE A 678 10.87 -35.03 -9.85
CA PHE A 678 10.20 -36.33 -9.91
C PHE A 678 10.28 -36.87 -11.34
N ASN A 679 11.12 -37.88 -11.57
CA ASN A 679 11.16 -38.64 -12.82
C ASN A 679 10.18 -39.81 -12.72
N LEU A 680 9.02 -39.65 -13.34
CA LEU A 680 7.91 -40.60 -13.27
C LEU A 680 8.16 -41.85 -14.11
N GLU A 681 8.96 -41.73 -15.18
CA GLU A 681 9.35 -42.88 -16.02
C GLU A 681 10.26 -43.86 -15.25
N GLN A 682 11.15 -43.33 -14.41
CA GLN A 682 12.09 -44.13 -13.61
C GLN A 682 11.55 -44.47 -12.21
N GLY A 683 10.43 -43.86 -11.81
CA GLY A 683 9.93 -43.96 -10.44
C GLY A 683 10.90 -43.40 -9.41
N GLN A 684 11.64 -42.34 -9.77
CA GLN A 684 12.68 -41.73 -8.95
C GLN A 684 12.41 -40.25 -8.68
N MET A 685 12.91 -39.75 -7.57
CA MET A 685 12.93 -38.35 -7.18
C MET A 685 14.39 -37.93 -6.97
N PHE A 686 14.80 -36.82 -7.56
CA PHE A 686 16.14 -36.26 -7.42
C PHE A 686 16.07 -34.93 -6.67
N LEU A 687 16.96 -34.75 -5.71
CA LEU A 687 17.13 -33.52 -4.96
C LEU A 687 18.49 -32.93 -5.28
N ASN A 688 18.52 -31.66 -5.66
CA ASN A 688 19.77 -30.98 -6.00
C ASN A 688 19.77 -29.52 -5.54
N THR A 689 20.94 -28.90 -5.52
CA THR A 689 21.14 -27.46 -5.31
C THR A 689 22.09 -26.97 -6.39
N PHE A 690 21.71 -25.93 -7.12
CA PHE A 690 22.58 -25.32 -8.13
C PHE A 690 23.05 -23.96 -7.64
N THR A 691 24.36 -23.78 -7.61
CA THR A 691 24.97 -22.46 -7.49
C THR A 691 25.87 -22.24 -8.70
N SER A 692 26.14 -20.98 -9.02
CA SER A 692 27.10 -20.62 -10.07
C SER A 692 28.52 -21.18 -9.86
N LYS A 693 28.82 -21.76 -8.69
CA LYS A 693 30.12 -22.35 -8.33
C LYS A 693 30.13 -23.88 -8.16
N LEU A 694 28.98 -24.49 -7.92
CA LEU A 694 28.83 -25.93 -7.70
C LEU A 694 27.77 -26.46 -8.64
N VAL A 695 28.21 -26.98 -9.80
CA VAL A 695 27.29 -27.50 -10.82
C VAL A 695 27.13 -29.02 -10.75
N ASP A 696 28.06 -29.79 -10.15
CA ASP A 696 28.10 -31.24 -10.48
C ASP A 696 28.02 -32.29 -9.33
N ASP A 697 28.11 -31.96 -8.04
CA ASP A 697 28.42 -33.00 -7.02
C ASP A 697 27.38 -33.31 -5.92
N LEU A 698 26.18 -32.71 -5.89
CA LEU A 698 25.25 -32.85 -4.73
C LEU A 698 23.84 -33.40 -5.06
N MET A 699 23.69 -34.07 -6.21
CA MET A 699 22.44 -34.72 -6.56
C MET A 699 22.21 -35.99 -5.70
N LYS A 700 21.14 -36.00 -4.90
CA LYS A 700 20.70 -37.17 -4.11
C LYS A 700 19.45 -37.77 -4.77
N SER A 701 19.38 -39.09 -4.92
CA SER A 701 18.22 -39.79 -5.49
C SER A 701 17.44 -40.60 -4.45
N PHE A 702 16.12 -40.65 -4.63
CA PHE A 702 15.15 -41.29 -3.76
C PHE A 702 14.07 -41.99 -4.61
N PRO A 703 13.37 -43.01 -4.10
CA PRO A 703 12.22 -43.58 -4.80
C PRO A 703 11.03 -42.59 -4.80
N SER A 704 10.38 -42.42 -5.95
CA SER A 704 9.16 -41.61 -6.08
C SER A 704 7.92 -42.48 -5.89
N LYS A 705 6.88 -41.92 -5.25
CA LYS A 705 5.56 -42.55 -5.10
C LYS A 705 4.48 -41.91 -5.98
N MET A 706 4.85 -41.01 -6.90
CA MET A 706 3.90 -40.36 -7.80
C MET A 706 3.78 -41.11 -9.11
N PHE A 707 2.57 -41.16 -9.67
CA PHE A 707 2.29 -41.76 -10.97
C PHE A 707 1.59 -40.77 -11.92
N PRO A 708 1.72 -40.95 -13.24
CA PRO A 708 0.95 -40.16 -14.22
C PRO A 708 -0.57 -40.25 -13.95
N ALA A 709 -1.33 -39.25 -14.40
CA ALA A 709 -2.78 -39.06 -14.19
C ALA A 709 -3.24 -38.79 -12.74
N GLU A 710 -2.38 -38.94 -11.73
CA GLU A 710 -2.75 -38.75 -10.32
C GLU A 710 -2.85 -37.28 -9.90
N GLN A 711 -3.72 -37.02 -8.93
CA GLN A 711 -3.61 -35.82 -8.11
C GLN A 711 -2.44 -35.99 -7.15
N PHE A 712 -1.57 -34.99 -7.03
CA PHE A 712 -0.45 -35.02 -6.08
C PHE A 712 -0.66 -34.02 -4.94
N LYS A 713 -0.10 -34.36 -3.77
CA LYS A 713 0.10 -33.45 -2.65
C LYS A 713 1.53 -33.57 -2.14
N ILE A 714 2.28 -32.46 -2.20
CA ILE A 714 3.67 -32.37 -1.76
C ILE A 714 3.77 -31.35 -0.64
N GLU A 715 4.46 -31.69 0.44
CA GLU A 715 4.76 -30.77 1.54
C GLU A 715 6.27 -30.69 1.76
N ILE A 716 6.80 -29.47 1.81
CA ILE A 716 8.22 -29.21 2.08
C ILE A 716 8.28 -28.49 3.42
N HIS A 717 8.71 -29.20 4.47
CA HIS A 717 8.88 -28.64 5.80
C HIS A 717 10.32 -28.17 5.96
N VAL A 718 10.50 -26.92 6.37
CA VAL A 718 11.81 -26.31 6.59
C VAL A 718 12.22 -26.59 8.03
N ALA A 719 13.19 -27.46 8.24
CA ALA A 719 13.83 -27.64 9.54
C ALA A 719 15.07 -26.74 9.68
N PHE A 720 15.71 -26.75 10.85
CA PHE A 720 16.86 -25.89 11.13
C PHE A 720 18.06 -26.14 10.18
N ASN A 721 18.30 -27.39 9.80
CA ASN A 721 19.47 -27.82 9.02
C ASN A 721 19.13 -28.63 7.76
N GLU A 722 17.85 -28.89 7.50
CA GLU A 722 17.40 -29.71 6.38
C GLU A 722 15.98 -29.35 5.92
N TYR A 723 15.65 -29.74 4.69
CA TYR A 723 14.29 -29.84 4.18
C TYR A 723 13.75 -31.26 4.40
N LYS A 724 12.50 -31.37 4.84
CA LYS A 724 11.77 -32.64 4.92
C LYS A 724 10.66 -32.64 3.89
N ILE A 725 10.70 -33.59 2.96
CA ILE A 725 9.79 -33.63 1.81
C ILE A 725 8.81 -34.78 2.00
N PHE A 726 7.53 -34.44 2.07
CA PHE A 726 6.42 -35.37 2.19
C PHE A 726 5.66 -35.43 0.88
N VAL A 727 5.26 -36.63 0.48
CA VAL A 727 4.36 -36.86 -0.66
C VAL A 727 3.19 -37.69 -0.14
N TYR A 728 1.97 -37.21 -0.33
CA TYR A 728 0.75 -37.81 0.23
C TYR A 728 0.82 -38.01 1.76
N GLY A 729 1.45 -37.07 2.48
CA GLY A 729 1.63 -37.12 3.94
C GLY A 729 2.69 -38.10 4.44
N ALA A 730 3.36 -38.86 3.55
CA ALA A 730 4.47 -39.74 3.92
C ALA A 730 5.82 -39.04 3.67
N LEU A 731 6.73 -39.07 4.65
CA LEU A 731 8.10 -38.57 4.48
C LEU A 731 8.83 -39.41 3.42
N VAL A 732 9.23 -38.80 2.32
CA VAL A 732 9.93 -39.48 1.21
C VAL A 732 11.42 -39.18 1.20
N ALA A 733 11.82 -37.98 1.60
CA ALA A 733 13.22 -37.60 1.67
C ALA A 733 13.51 -36.53 2.71
N THR A 734 14.77 -36.48 3.13
CA THR A 734 15.36 -35.33 3.83
C THR A 734 16.57 -34.83 3.02
N TYR A 735 16.76 -33.52 3.02
CA TYR A 735 17.84 -32.87 2.25
C TYR A 735 18.47 -31.76 3.08
N GLU A 736 19.73 -31.97 3.47
CA GLU A 736 20.50 -30.98 4.23
C GLU A 736 20.59 -29.65 3.48
N HIS A 737 20.49 -28.54 4.21
CA HIS A 737 20.60 -27.20 3.66
C HIS A 737 22.02 -26.96 3.13
N ILE A 738 22.18 -26.99 1.80
CA ILE A 738 23.42 -26.56 1.14
C ILE A 738 23.46 -25.04 1.04
N LEU A 739 22.31 -24.46 0.69
CA LEU A 739 22.02 -23.03 0.79
C LEU A 739 20.96 -22.85 1.89
N PRO A 740 20.96 -21.71 2.60
CA PRO A 740 20.03 -21.47 3.67
C PRO A 740 18.62 -21.30 3.11
N PRO A 741 17.61 -21.75 3.87
CA PRO A 741 16.22 -21.66 3.44
C PRO A 741 15.74 -20.22 3.27
N TRP A 742 16.29 -19.27 4.01
CA TRP A 742 15.94 -17.86 3.86
C TRP A 742 16.29 -17.31 2.48
N ALA A 743 17.21 -17.94 1.73
CA ALA A 743 17.53 -17.51 0.38
C ALA A 743 16.37 -17.76 -0.61
N VAL A 744 15.37 -18.56 -0.27
CA VAL A 744 14.24 -18.84 -1.15
C VAL A 744 13.37 -17.60 -1.28
N SER A 745 13.40 -16.98 -2.45
CA SER A 745 12.58 -15.82 -2.83
C SER A 745 11.39 -16.21 -3.69
N TYR A 746 11.52 -17.31 -4.45
CA TYR A 746 10.49 -17.80 -5.35
C TYR A 746 10.41 -19.32 -5.32
N ILE A 747 9.25 -19.84 -5.71
CA ILE A 747 9.05 -21.24 -6.01
C ILE A 747 8.54 -21.36 -7.44
N ASN A 748 9.21 -22.16 -8.26
CA ASN A 748 8.90 -22.33 -9.68
C ASN A 748 8.60 -23.80 -10.01
N PHE A 749 7.73 -24.01 -10.99
CA PHE A 749 7.22 -25.32 -11.37
C PHE A 749 7.26 -25.51 -12.88
N HIS A 750 7.76 -26.67 -13.29
CA HIS A 750 7.74 -27.07 -14.68
C HIS A 750 7.62 -28.59 -14.80
N GLY A 751 7.13 -29.07 -15.95
CA GLY A 751 6.86 -30.48 -16.19
C GLY A 751 5.44 -30.71 -16.67
N ASP A 752 5.02 -31.97 -16.62
CA ASP A 752 3.83 -32.47 -17.31
C ASP A 752 2.60 -32.52 -16.38
N PHE A 753 2.06 -31.35 -16.03
CA PHE A 753 0.87 -31.23 -15.18
C PHE A 753 -0.24 -30.42 -15.86
N HIS A 754 -1.49 -30.65 -15.46
CA HIS A 754 -2.65 -29.89 -15.96
C HIS A 754 -2.74 -28.52 -15.31
N ASN A 755 -2.71 -28.51 -13.97
CA ASN A 755 -2.77 -27.32 -13.14
C ASN A 755 -2.20 -27.59 -11.74
N ILE A 756 -1.75 -26.52 -11.07
CA ILE A 756 -1.55 -26.45 -9.63
C ILE A 756 -2.87 -25.97 -9.04
N SER A 757 -3.54 -26.80 -8.25
CA SER A 757 -4.85 -26.49 -7.65
C SER A 757 -4.73 -25.71 -6.35
N ALA A 758 -3.63 -25.88 -5.61
CA ALA A 758 -3.35 -25.11 -4.40
C ALA A 758 -1.85 -24.93 -4.18
N PHE A 759 -1.48 -23.74 -3.72
CA PHE A 759 -0.18 -23.44 -3.12
C PHE A 759 -0.45 -22.75 -1.78
N VAL A 760 -0.04 -23.37 -0.69
CA VAL A 760 -0.24 -22.85 0.66
C VAL A 760 1.11 -22.75 1.35
N LEU A 761 1.41 -21.55 1.87
CA LEU A 761 2.58 -21.31 2.68
C LEU A 761 2.16 -21.20 4.14
N ASN A 762 2.31 -22.31 4.85
CA ASN A 762 2.02 -22.39 6.28
C ASN A 762 3.22 -21.87 7.04
N ARG A 763 3.12 -20.61 7.45
CA ARG A 763 4.11 -20.01 8.34
C ARG A 763 3.91 -20.57 9.73
N THR A 764 4.98 -21.04 10.33
CA THR A 764 4.99 -21.00 11.79
C THR A 764 4.82 -19.54 12.19
N GLN A 765 4.06 -19.23 13.25
CA GLN A 765 4.07 -17.92 13.91
C GLN A 765 5.44 -17.68 14.59
N GLY A 766 6.53 -17.98 13.88
CA GLY A 766 7.89 -17.85 14.31
C GLY A 766 8.22 -16.39 14.44
N ILE A 767 8.19 -15.90 15.68
CA ILE A 767 9.07 -14.86 16.25
C ILE A 767 8.97 -13.44 15.63
N PHE A 768 8.26 -13.22 14.52
CA PHE A 768 8.29 -11.91 13.85
C PHE A 768 7.18 -10.92 14.26
N CYS A 769 6.04 -11.32 14.86
CA CYS A 769 4.93 -10.38 15.09
C CYS A 769 4.11 -10.53 16.40
N ALA A 770 4.69 -10.94 17.54
CA ALA A 770 3.97 -10.91 18.82
C ALA A 770 4.70 -10.05 19.87
N ALA A 771 4.21 -8.82 20.07
CA ALA A 771 4.67 -7.88 21.10
C ALA A 771 4.19 -8.24 22.53
N GLN A 772 4.07 -9.53 22.88
CA GLN A 772 3.76 -9.94 24.24
C GLN A 772 5.04 -10.32 24.98
N LEU A 773 5.63 -9.35 25.70
CA LEU A 773 6.35 -9.42 26.99
C LEU A 773 7.23 -10.66 27.33
N ARG A 774 7.58 -11.49 26.36
CA ARG A 774 8.55 -12.56 26.47
C ARG A 774 9.85 -12.02 25.91
N SER A 775 10.93 -12.34 26.60
CA SER A 775 12.25 -12.11 26.06
C SER A 775 12.40 -12.79 24.72
N LEU A 776 12.93 -12.06 23.75
CA LEU A 776 13.25 -12.62 22.44
C LEU A 776 14.49 -13.49 22.60
N ASP A 777 14.37 -14.74 22.18
CA ASP A 777 15.48 -15.67 22.13
C ASP A 777 16.47 -15.21 21.05
N VAL A 778 17.76 -15.35 21.33
CA VAL A 778 18.85 -15.13 20.36
C VAL A 778 19.34 -16.49 19.81
N PRO A 779 19.72 -16.59 18.52
CA PRO A 779 19.92 -15.51 17.56
C PRO A 779 18.60 -14.87 17.09
N LEU A 780 18.54 -13.53 17.13
CA LEU A 780 17.44 -12.75 16.59
C LEU A 780 17.87 -12.17 15.24
N VAL A 781 16.99 -12.26 14.24
CA VAL A 781 17.14 -11.58 12.95
C VAL A 781 15.96 -10.61 12.82
N ALA A 782 16.24 -9.36 12.44
CA ALA A 782 15.24 -8.32 12.21
C ALA A 782 15.44 -7.73 10.80
N GLU A 783 14.37 -7.66 10.02
CA GLU A 783 14.34 -6.97 8.73
C GLU A 783 14.17 -5.46 8.96
N ILE A 784 14.77 -4.64 8.09
CA ILE A 784 14.51 -3.20 8.08
C ILE A 784 13.14 -2.94 7.44
N PRO A 785 12.17 -2.36 8.18
CA PRO A 785 10.79 -2.21 7.72
C PRO A 785 10.66 -1.52 6.36
N GLU A 786 9.64 -1.92 5.61
CA GLU A 786 9.16 -1.24 4.39
C GLU A 786 10.14 -1.18 3.21
N GLN A 787 11.21 -1.99 3.21
CA GLN A 787 12.32 -1.83 2.24
C GLN A 787 12.88 -0.39 2.23
N ARG A 788 12.65 0.38 3.30
CA ARG A 788 13.20 1.73 3.45
C ARG A 788 14.69 1.59 3.66
N MET A 789 15.42 2.10 2.69
CA MET A 789 16.87 2.14 2.70
C MET A 789 17.35 3.04 3.84
N LEU A 790 18.22 2.52 4.72
CA LEU A 790 18.83 3.33 5.77
C LEU A 790 19.60 4.51 5.15
N GLN A 791 19.33 5.69 5.68
CA GLN A 791 19.95 6.95 5.29
C GLN A 791 20.84 7.51 6.40
N SER A 792 21.60 8.55 6.06
CA SER A 792 22.35 9.29 7.07
C SER A 792 21.39 9.88 8.10
N ARG A 793 21.67 9.58 9.38
CA ARG A 793 21.00 9.97 10.63
C ARG A 793 19.94 9.00 11.14
N ASP A 794 19.61 7.97 10.38
CA ASP A 794 18.79 6.87 10.89
C ASP A 794 19.53 6.18 12.03
N TYR A 795 18.81 5.51 12.91
CA TYR A 795 19.45 4.72 13.95
C TYR A 795 18.69 3.46 14.33
N ILE A 796 19.46 2.49 14.78
CA ILE A 796 19.00 1.20 15.28
C ILE A 796 19.26 1.18 16.78
N THR A 797 18.23 0.88 17.55
CA THR A 797 18.31 0.79 19.01
C THR A 797 18.10 -0.65 19.46
N ILE A 798 19.02 -1.18 20.26
CA ILE A 798 19.01 -2.54 20.79
C ILE A 798 19.06 -2.48 22.31
N ASN A 799 18.05 -3.08 22.95
CA ASN A 799 17.90 -3.14 24.40
C ASN A 799 17.92 -4.58 24.89
N GLY A 800 18.71 -4.86 25.93
CA GLY A 800 18.79 -6.20 26.50
C GLY A 800 19.52 -6.26 27.84
N THR A 801 19.64 -7.47 28.37
CA THR A 801 20.43 -7.81 29.56
C THR A 801 21.52 -8.80 29.21
N ILE A 802 22.70 -8.63 29.79
CA ILE A 802 23.82 -9.57 29.67
C ILE A 802 23.54 -10.84 30.48
N THR A 803 23.76 -12.03 29.91
CA THR A 803 23.44 -13.31 30.56
C THR A 803 24.63 -14.08 31.12
N LYS A 804 25.88 -13.67 30.83
CA LYS A 804 27.10 -14.28 31.38
C LYS A 804 28.08 -13.22 31.90
N LYS A 805 29.06 -13.62 32.73
CA LYS A 805 30.09 -12.70 33.26
C LYS A 805 31.09 -12.20 32.23
N SER A 806 31.36 -13.02 31.22
CA SER A 806 32.22 -12.66 30.09
C SER A 806 31.44 -12.81 28.80
N PRO A 807 30.46 -11.92 28.53
CA PRO A 807 29.62 -12.07 27.35
C PRO A 807 30.40 -11.93 26.05
N GLN A 808 30.04 -12.76 25.08
CA GLN A 808 30.26 -12.48 23.68
C GLN A 808 28.93 -12.01 23.06
N ILE A 809 28.87 -10.78 22.55
CA ILE A 809 27.71 -10.27 21.79
C ILE A 809 28.15 -10.04 20.35
N ILE A 810 27.39 -10.54 19.39
CA ILE A 810 27.68 -10.36 17.97
C ILE A 810 26.48 -9.64 17.35
N ILE A 811 26.77 -8.55 16.66
CA ILE A 811 25.78 -7.79 15.89
C ILE A 811 26.26 -7.72 14.46
N LEU A 812 25.43 -8.22 13.55
CA LEU A 812 25.68 -8.24 12.12
C LEU A 812 24.69 -7.30 11.44
N LEU A 813 25.21 -6.36 10.66
CA LEU A 813 24.44 -5.59 9.69
C LEU A 813 24.65 -6.29 8.35
N LEU A 814 23.56 -6.74 7.73
CA LEU A 814 23.60 -7.66 6.59
C LEU A 814 22.87 -7.06 5.38
N ASN A 815 23.41 -7.33 4.19
CA ASN A 815 22.79 -7.04 2.90
C ASN A 815 22.33 -8.35 2.26
N GLU A 816 21.08 -8.41 1.79
CA GLU A 816 20.49 -9.54 1.02
C GLU A 816 20.47 -10.92 1.73
N ALA A 817 21.05 -11.04 2.92
CA ALA A 817 21.23 -12.31 3.61
C ALA A 817 20.89 -12.21 5.10
N LEU A 818 20.27 -13.25 5.67
CA LEU A 818 20.05 -13.34 7.12
C LEU A 818 21.27 -13.86 7.87
N GLU A 819 22.15 -14.59 7.17
CA GLU A 819 23.35 -15.20 7.74
C GLU A 819 24.48 -15.20 6.70
N SER A 820 25.74 -15.23 7.15
CA SER A 820 26.88 -15.37 6.26
C SER A 820 26.98 -16.80 5.72
N TYR A 821 26.90 -16.99 4.40
CA TYR A 821 27.08 -18.27 3.73
C TYR A 821 28.08 -18.15 2.59
N ASN A 822 29.03 -19.06 2.44
CA ASN A 822 30.09 -18.95 1.42
C ASN A 822 29.61 -19.09 -0.04
N SER A 823 28.34 -19.44 -0.24
CA SER A 823 27.80 -19.97 -1.50
C SER A 823 26.56 -19.25 -2.03
N VAL A 824 25.94 -18.34 -1.26
CA VAL A 824 24.58 -17.85 -1.56
C VAL A 824 24.55 -16.51 -2.28
N ALA A 825 25.61 -15.72 -2.26
CA ALA A 825 25.69 -14.49 -3.02
C ALA A 825 26.91 -14.50 -3.96
N PRO A 826 26.72 -14.46 -5.29
CA PRO A 826 27.74 -13.91 -6.17
C PRO A 826 27.64 -12.38 -6.14
N SER A 827 27.72 -11.74 -4.98
CA SER A 827 28.48 -10.51 -4.85
C SER A 827 29.94 -10.94 -4.74
N VAL A 828 30.49 -11.25 -5.91
CA VAL A 828 31.81 -11.86 -6.08
C VAL A 828 32.85 -10.93 -5.44
N ILE A 829 33.38 -11.28 -4.27
CA ILE A 829 34.70 -10.81 -3.86
C ILE A 829 35.68 -11.90 -4.28
N TYR A 830 36.21 -11.75 -5.50
CA TYR A 830 37.43 -12.45 -5.91
C TYR A 830 38.59 -11.50 -5.63
N HIS A 831 39.41 -11.83 -4.64
CA HIS A 831 40.81 -11.42 -4.64
C HIS A 831 41.66 -12.69 -4.52
N LEU A 832 42.36 -13.00 -5.62
CA LEU A 832 43.50 -13.89 -5.61
C LEU A 832 44.57 -13.29 -4.67
N LEU A 833 44.90 -14.00 -3.59
CA LEU A 833 46.26 -14.35 -3.13
C LEU A 833 46.20 -15.05 -1.74
N ASN A 834 46.61 -16.33 -1.72
CA ASN A 834 46.98 -17.16 -0.56
C ASN A 834 46.02 -17.27 0.65
N GLY A 835 45.11 -18.24 0.55
CA GLY A 835 44.97 -19.31 1.56
C GLY A 835 44.67 -18.93 3.01
N THR A 836 43.43 -18.53 3.29
CA THR A 836 42.59 -19.00 4.42
C THR A 836 41.12 -18.76 4.07
N SER A 837 40.19 -19.53 4.63
CA SER A 837 38.78 -19.66 4.21
C SER A 837 37.99 -18.34 4.08
N ASN A 838 37.55 -18.00 2.86
CA ASN A 838 36.78 -16.80 2.56
C ASN A 838 35.28 -16.99 2.90
N MET A 839 34.72 -16.07 3.68
CA MET A 839 33.26 -15.96 3.89
C MET A 839 32.62 -15.11 2.79
N VAL A 840 31.57 -15.61 2.13
CA VAL A 840 30.90 -14.94 0.97
C VAL A 840 29.39 -14.80 1.17
N GLY A 841 28.98 -14.20 2.28
CA GLY A 841 27.76 -13.39 2.33
C GLY A 841 28.20 -11.95 2.54
N THR A 842 27.49 -10.95 2.01
CA THR A 842 27.91 -9.54 2.18
C THR A 842 27.63 -9.09 3.63
N ILE A 843 28.48 -9.54 4.57
CA ILE A 843 28.55 -8.96 5.92
C ILE A 843 28.95 -7.50 5.71
N VAL A 844 28.01 -6.59 5.97
CA VAL A 844 28.23 -5.15 5.81
C VAL A 844 29.07 -4.64 6.97
N VAL A 845 28.72 -5.08 8.18
CA VAL A 845 29.48 -4.81 9.40
C VAL A 845 29.28 -5.98 10.35
N ARG A 846 30.38 -6.56 10.85
CA ARG A 846 30.35 -7.46 12.01
C ARG A 846 30.97 -6.74 13.19
N ALA A 847 30.21 -6.55 14.26
CA ALA A 847 30.69 -6.03 15.53
C ALA A 847 30.63 -7.15 16.57
N ILE A 848 31.78 -7.55 17.09
CA ILE A 848 31.89 -8.54 18.18
C ILE A 848 32.31 -7.80 19.43
N PHE A 849 31.47 -7.84 20.46
CA PHE A 849 31.78 -7.35 21.80
C PHE A 849 32.21 -8.54 22.64
N THR A 850 33.48 -8.58 23.03
CA THR A 850 34.01 -9.54 24.00
C THR A 850 34.39 -8.80 25.27
N THR A 851 34.35 -9.50 26.40
CA THR A 851 34.81 -8.97 27.68
C THR A 851 35.91 -9.86 28.24
N ASP A 852 36.97 -9.25 28.76
CA ASP A 852 37.97 -9.97 29.53
C ASP A 852 37.48 -10.25 30.97
N LEU A 853 38.32 -10.93 31.76
CA LEU A 853 38.02 -11.26 33.16
C LEU A 853 37.91 -10.02 34.06
N ASP A 854 38.51 -8.90 33.65
CA ASP A 854 38.46 -7.62 34.34
C ASP A 854 37.25 -6.77 33.89
N GLY A 855 36.43 -7.31 32.98
CA GLY A 855 35.26 -6.68 32.42
C GLY A 855 35.55 -5.73 31.27
N ASN A 856 36.79 -5.53 30.83
CA ASN A 856 37.08 -4.61 29.73
C ASN A 856 36.45 -5.14 28.45
N VAL A 857 35.71 -4.28 27.76
CA VAL A 857 35.06 -4.62 26.50
C VAL A 857 36.05 -4.39 25.35
N THR A 858 36.32 -5.43 24.57
CA THR A 858 36.97 -5.32 23.28
C THR A 858 35.91 -5.41 22.20
N ILE A 859 35.91 -4.44 21.28
CA ILE A 859 35.05 -4.46 20.11
C ILE A 859 35.89 -4.76 18.88
N HIS A 860 35.62 -5.90 18.25
CA HIS A 860 36.19 -6.24 16.95
C HIS A 860 35.18 -5.88 15.85
N PHE A 861 35.56 -4.93 15.00
CA PHE A 861 34.86 -4.65 13.76
C PHE A 861 35.57 -5.35 12.63
N SER A 862 34.85 -6.14 11.84
CA SER A 862 35.43 -6.74 10.63
C SER A 862 34.61 -6.37 9.38
N TYR A 863 35.28 -5.89 8.35
CA TYR A 863 34.74 -5.67 7.01
C TYR A 863 35.76 -6.15 5.96
N ASN A 864 35.35 -7.06 5.09
CA ASN A 864 36.17 -7.55 3.98
C ASN A 864 37.63 -7.91 4.40
N GLU A 865 37.75 -8.67 5.50
CA GLU A 865 39.01 -9.11 6.15
C GLU A 865 39.82 -8.04 6.88
N GLU A 866 39.49 -6.74 6.74
CA GLU A 866 40.05 -5.70 7.60
C GLU A 866 39.38 -5.76 8.98
N VAL A 867 40.20 -5.89 10.03
CA VAL A 867 39.76 -5.93 11.43
C VAL A 867 40.24 -4.67 12.14
N GLU A 868 39.32 -3.86 12.65
CA GLU A 868 39.61 -2.80 13.61
C GLU A 868 39.25 -3.26 15.01
N GLU A 869 40.14 -3.02 15.97
CA GLU A 869 39.97 -3.39 17.37
C GLU A 869 39.94 -2.13 18.25
N HIS A 870 38.94 -2.04 19.12
CA HIS A 870 38.82 -0.97 20.11
C HIS A 870 38.68 -1.54 21.51
N HIS A 871 39.54 -1.07 22.42
CA HIS A 871 39.48 -1.44 23.84
C HIS A 871 38.75 -0.38 24.65
N LEU A 872 37.77 -0.80 25.45
CA LEU A 872 36.97 0.06 26.31
C LEU A 872 37.16 -0.31 27.78
N LYS A 873 37.52 0.69 28.59
CA LYS A 873 37.53 0.60 30.05
C LYS A 873 36.10 0.73 30.59
N SER A 874 35.26 -0.25 30.28
CA SER A 874 33.90 -0.32 30.80
C SER A 874 33.49 -1.77 30.96
N ALA A 875 32.81 -2.09 32.05
CA ALA A 875 32.37 -3.44 32.37
C ALA A 875 30.95 -3.70 31.84
N LEU A 876 30.81 -4.68 30.93
CA LEU A 876 29.54 -5.38 30.71
C LEU A 876 29.49 -6.54 31.70
N THR A 877 28.71 -6.40 32.77
CA THR A 877 28.59 -7.42 33.82
C THR A 877 27.33 -8.27 33.66
N GLU A 878 27.39 -9.52 34.12
CA GLU A 878 26.22 -10.42 34.14
C GLU A 878 25.03 -9.76 34.86
N GLY A 879 23.85 -9.79 34.24
CA GLY A 879 22.63 -9.16 34.76
C GLY A 879 22.51 -7.66 34.48
N GLN A 880 23.52 -7.02 33.88
CA GLN A 880 23.48 -5.61 33.53
C GLN A 880 22.61 -5.38 32.28
N ASN A 881 21.74 -4.38 32.36
CA ASN A 881 20.98 -3.89 31.20
C ASN A 881 21.88 -2.99 30.33
N PHE A 882 21.73 -3.09 29.01
CA PHE A 882 22.43 -2.23 28.06
C PHE A 882 21.47 -1.57 27.07
N HIS A 883 21.86 -0.39 26.60
CA HIS A 883 21.19 0.36 25.53
C HIS A 883 22.21 0.68 24.44
N LEU A 884 22.08 0.02 23.29
CA LEU A 884 22.97 0.23 22.15
C LEU A 884 22.24 1.01 21.06
N LYS A 885 22.81 2.13 20.62
CA LYS A 885 22.29 2.98 19.55
C LYS A 885 23.27 3.08 18.38
N ILE A 886 23.00 2.37 17.29
CA ILE A 886 23.79 2.43 16.07
C ILE A 886 23.27 3.58 15.22
N THR A 887 24.04 4.65 15.05
CA THR A 887 23.63 5.81 14.24
C THR A 887 24.27 5.78 12.86
N MET A 888 23.44 5.69 11.84
CA MET A 888 23.83 5.81 10.44
C MET A 888 24.35 7.23 10.19
N ARG A 889 25.57 7.36 9.66
CA ARG A 889 26.15 8.63 9.21
C ARG A 889 26.97 8.36 7.95
N ARG A 890 27.38 9.40 7.21
CA ARG A 890 28.27 9.26 6.04
C ARG A 890 29.46 8.32 6.27
N ARG A 891 29.91 8.24 7.52
CA ARG A 891 30.71 7.15 8.08
C ARG A 891 29.90 6.58 9.26
N PRO A 892 29.48 5.30 9.25
CA PRO A 892 28.59 4.77 10.29
C PRO A 892 29.20 4.98 11.68
N MET A 893 28.39 5.45 12.63
CA MET A 893 28.81 5.72 13.99
C MET A 893 28.07 4.84 14.98
N PHE A 894 28.82 4.09 15.77
CA PHE A 894 28.26 3.33 16.88
C PHE A 894 28.25 4.22 18.12
N HIS A 895 27.08 4.37 18.73
CA HIS A 895 26.95 5.01 20.02
C HIS A 895 26.37 4.01 21.02
N LEU A 896 27.20 3.50 21.93
CA LEU A 896 26.68 2.79 23.09
C LEU A 896 26.42 3.80 24.21
N ASP A 897 25.16 3.91 24.64
CA ASP A 897 24.85 4.68 25.83
C ASP A 897 25.48 3.99 27.05
N GLY A 898 26.22 4.77 27.83
CA GLY A 898 27.03 4.26 28.95
C GLY A 898 28.46 3.82 28.59
N PHE A 899 28.84 3.75 27.31
CA PHE A 899 30.18 3.28 26.89
C PHE A 899 30.94 4.24 25.97
N GLY A 900 30.30 5.26 25.40
CA GLY A 900 30.95 6.32 24.61
C GLY A 900 30.48 6.41 23.15
N LYS A 901 31.11 7.32 22.39
CA LYS A 901 30.85 7.51 20.94
C LYS A 901 32.03 6.95 20.14
N PHE A 902 31.73 6.15 19.14
CA PHE A 902 32.73 5.53 18.26
C PHE A 902 32.41 5.88 16.81
N MET A 903 33.43 6.34 16.08
CA MET A 903 33.37 6.56 14.64
C MET A 903 34.06 5.40 13.96
N PHE A 904 33.37 4.74 13.03
CA PHE A 904 34.01 3.80 12.12
C PHE A 904 33.96 4.35 10.70
N GLY A 905 35.07 4.25 9.98
CA GLY A 905 35.23 4.80 8.64
C GLY A 905 35.15 3.72 7.56
N ILE A 906 34.01 3.06 7.38
CA ILE A 906 33.81 2.27 6.15
C ILE A 906 33.52 3.27 5.02
N GLU A 907 34.53 3.59 4.21
CA GLU A 907 34.32 4.44 3.02
C GLU A 907 33.63 3.68 1.87
N THR A 908 33.52 2.35 1.96
CA THR A 908 33.25 1.49 0.79
C THR A 908 31.80 1.03 0.65
N MET A 909 31.02 0.91 1.73
CA MET A 909 29.66 0.34 1.67
C MET A 909 28.57 1.36 2.05
N PRO A 910 27.54 1.53 1.21
CA PRO A 910 26.49 2.50 1.46
C PRO A 910 25.48 1.98 2.48
N MET A 911 25.00 2.86 3.36
CA MET A 911 24.05 2.52 4.43
C MET A 911 22.76 1.89 3.90
N TRP A 912 22.32 2.30 2.69
CA TRP A 912 21.12 1.78 2.07
C TRP A 912 21.17 0.27 1.78
N ALA A 913 22.36 -0.33 1.74
CA ALA A 913 22.54 -1.76 1.48
C ALA A 913 22.27 -2.61 2.72
N ILE A 914 22.10 -2.02 3.91
CA ILE A 914 21.75 -2.80 5.10
C ILE A 914 20.25 -3.09 5.03
N GLN A 915 19.89 -4.38 4.99
CA GLN A 915 18.51 -4.86 4.89
C GLN A 915 18.10 -5.69 6.11
N TYR A 916 19.06 -6.31 6.79
CA TYR A 916 18.80 -7.14 7.97
C TYR A 916 19.80 -6.83 9.08
N ILE A 917 19.35 -7.07 10.31
CA ILE A 917 20.14 -6.98 11.53
C ILE A 917 20.06 -8.33 12.22
N ARG A 918 21.20 -8.99 12.44
CA ARG A 918 21.28 -10.22 13.24
C ARG A 918 22.00 -9.96 14.56
N ILE A 919 21.43 -10.44 15.65
CA ILE A 919 21.94 -10.28 17.01
C ILE A 919 22.04 -11.67 17.62
N GLU A 920 23.23 -12.04 18.08
CA GLU A 920 23.50 -13.33 18.71
C GLU A 920 24.47 -13.18 19.88
N GLY A 921 24.57 -14.22 20.71
CA GLY A 921 25.52 -14.29 21.82
C GLY A 921 24.90 -14.31 23.21
N ASP A 922 25.67 -13.91 24.21
CA ASP A 922 25.37 -14.06 25.65
C ASP A 922 24.52 -12.90 26.19
N LEU A 923 23.33 -12.74 25.62
CA LEU A 923 22.38 -11.69 25.99
C LEU A 923 20.92 -12.16 25.93
N LYS A 924 20.05 -11.36 26.55
CA LYS A 924 18.60 -11.52 26.53
C LYS A 924 17.98 -10.21 26.07
N LEU A 925 17.32 -10.20 24.91
CA LEU A 925 16.72 -8.99 24.37
C LEU A 925 15.41 -8.65 25.09
N HIS A 926 15.21 -7.37 25.38
CA HIS A 926 13.97 -6.86 26.00
C HIS A 926 12.87 -6.65 24.98
N GLU A 927 13.25 -6.30 23.75
CA GLU A 927 12.37 -5.97 22.64
C GLU A 927 13.10 -6.18 21.30
N GLN A 928 12.34 -6.18 20.20
CA GLN A 928 12.95 -6.22 18.87
C GLN A 928 13.74 -4.92 18.63
N PRO A 929 14.81 -4.97 17.81
CA PRO A 929 15.57 -3.78 17.43
C PRO A 929 14.65 -2.70 16.88
N ARG A 930 14.65 -1.52 17.49
CA ARG A 930 13.85 -0.39 17.01
C ARG A 930 14.65 0.35 15.95
N ILE A 931 14.05 0.51 14.77
CA ILE A 931 14.65 1.26 13.67
C ILE A 931 13.89 2.57 13.53
N GLU A 932 14.59 3.68 13.71
CA GLU A 932 14.01 5.02 13.64
C GLU A 932 14.61 5.75 12.43
N PHE A 933 13.74 6.03 11.45
CA PHE A 933 14.09 6.78 10.26
C PHE A 933 14.12 8.28 10.58
N PHE A 934 15.19 8.96 10.18
CA PHE A 934 15.32 10.40 10.35
C PHE A 934 14.40 11.12 9.37
N GLU A 935 13.19 11.44 9.81
CA GLU A 935 12.34 12.37 9.07
C GLU A 935 12.93 13.78 9.18
N LYS A 936 13.33 14.32 8.03
CA LYS A 936 13.80 15.69 7.94
C LYS A 936 12.62 16.62 8.22
N LYS A 937 12.39 16.94 9.51
CA LYS A 937 11.42 17.98 9.90
C LYS A 937 11.70 19.20 9.04
N GLY A 938 10.75 19.55 8.17
CA GLY A 938 10.82 20.75 7.37
C GLY A 938 11.01 21.91 8.34
N HIS A 939 12.22 22.47 8.40
CA HIS A 939 12.41 23.76 9.01
C HIS A 939 11.69 24.76 8.10
N HIS A 940 10.39 24.95 8.34
CA HIS A 940 9.72 26.17 7.96
C HIS A 940 10.46 27.31 8.65
N LYS A 941 11.23 28.05 7.85
CA LYS A 941 11.79 29.33 8.22
C LYS A 941 10.86 30.42 7.74
#